data_AF-A0A7X7U0F3-F1
#
_entry.id   AF-A0A7X7U0F3-F1
#
_cell.length_a   1.000
_cell.length_b   1.000
_cell.length_c   1.000
_cell.angle_alpha   90.00
_cell.angle_beta   90.00
_cell.angle_gamma   90.00
#
_symmetry.space_group_name_H-M   'P 1'
#
loop_
_entity.id
_entity.type
_entity.pdbx_description
1 polymer ?
#
loop_
_entity_poly.entity_id
_entity_poly.type
_entity_poly.pdbx_seq_one_letter_code
_entity_poly.pdbx_strand_id
1 'polypeptide(L)'
;MSETDLHIDLGDAEARPPSPRSRPAVVLLYCAALFLGSALLFAIEPMYAKMVLPLLGGTPAVWNTAMMFFQAVLLAGYLYAHLLSQIRSLRLQAVFHAAVLVGGALFLPVHIAWRDATSASSHPVPWLVGLMTVSIGLPFLAVSATAPLLQRWFSRSDHPHASNPYFLYAASNAGGLIALLSYPVLIEPHLGLALQSRAWTAGYLLLALCVALCLATLWAARRRLAAAHAADDAFEIREEETPDEPRERITWARRIRWTALAFVPSALLLAVTQHISTDIAAAPFLWIVPLSLYLLSFILVFARRPILRHRWMLWLQVWVFALLAIYFTEHDDLVFLALHLAALFVTAMVCHGELVRRRPMPEHLTEFYLWISAGGLLGGVFCSLIAPLAFNSILEYPLVLTLACLLRPESGPRGPVRRLLDLALPAILICTYLFVWHQWDIFKAGAKGPILFYGATALVLYSFSNRPLRLTLGFGLVLFCAIHLVEMKYQIHRERSFFGLYTVCTDGKGYIHRLYNGNILHGDECMDPNKLRTPRTYYIPGGPLWQVFEAMNDCDLLRHVGVIGLGAGGTSCYHKPGRTMTFFEIDPTMERIARTPRLFRYLQECEPGVQVVIGDGRLRLAATEDGSFDLLIVDAFTSDAIPVHLLTREAIALYMRKLAPGGIALLHISNRYLDLEPVVANLVEDAGLTGMIQEHRLNETQRRAGGSSSTWAVVARDANDLDLLDPCDGWRAPRTDPAVGVWTDDYSNVFRTLVWGKLFLTE
;
A
#
# COMPACT_ATOMS: atom_id res chain seq x y z
N MET A 1 71.72 9.82 10.72
CA MET A 1 72.19 11.01 11.47
C MET A 1 70.97 11.69 12.05
N SER A 2 70.62 11.70 13.33
CA SER A 2 70.92 10.98 14.58
C SER A 2 69.56 10.98 15.34
N GLU A 3 69.10 9.92 15.98
CA GLU A 3 69.34 9.51 17.39
C GLU A 3 69.37 10.64 18.44
N THR A 4 68.77 10.33 19.61
CA THR A 4 68.62 11.07 20.91
C THR A 4 67.54 12.17 20.94
N ASP A 5 66.52 12.21 21.81
CA ASP A 5 66.36 11.62 23.15
C ASP A 5 64.92 11.15 23.47
N LEU A 6 64.88 9.99 24.11
CA LEU A 6 63.71 9.29 24.62
C LEU A 6 63.76 9.38 26.15
N HIS A 7 63.00 10.29 26.77
CA HIS A 7 62.74 10.26 28.20
C HIS A 7 61.36 9.62 28.43
N ILE A 8 61.39 8.34 28.78
CA ILE A 8 60.24 7.62 29.34
C ILE A 8 60.26 7.89 30.84
N ASP A 9 59.27 8.64 31.32
CA ASP A 9 58.97 8.76 32.73
C ASP A 9 58.05 7.58 33.12
N LEU A 10 58.63 6.58 33.79
CA LEU A 10 57.92 5.46 34.41
C LEU A 10 57.52 5.89 35.83
N GLY A 11 56.44 6.66 35.92
CA GLY A 11 55.81 7.06 37.17
C GLY A 11 54.52 6.26 37.40
N ASP A 12 54.60 5.32 38.34
CA ASP A 12 53.54 4.62 39.08
C ASP A 12 52.19 4.36 38.39
N ALA A 13 51.97 3.06 38.14
CA ALA A 13 50.67 2.48 37.91
C ALA A 13 49.75 2.69 39.12
N GLU A 14 49.09 3.85 39.20
CA GLU A 14 47.85 3.98 39.94
C GLU A 14 46.87 2.93 39.40
N ALA A 15 46.50 2.00 40.28
CA ALA A 15 45.54 0.96 40.02
C ALA A 15 44.22 1.59 39.54
N ARG A 16 44.03 1.63 38.22
CA ARG A 16 42.72 1.88 37.63
C ARG A 16 41.72 0.91 38.28
N PRO A 17 40.59 1.38 38.82
CA PRO A 17 39.59 0.49 39.37
C PRO A 17 39.20 -0.53 38.28
N PRO A 18 38.92 -1.79 38.65
CA PRO A 18 38.56 -2.82 37.69
C PRO A 18 37.40 -2.31 36.84
N SER A 19 37.56 -2.35 35.51
CA SER A 19 36.50 -2.00 34.58
C SER A 19 35.22 -2.75 34.96
N PRO A 20 34.07 -2.08 35.06
CA PRO A 20 32.84 -2.77 35.40
C PRO A 20 32.59 -3.80 34.31
N ARG A 21 32.63 -5.10 34.68
CA ARG A 21 32.36 -6.24 33.79
C ARG A 21 31.22 -5.87 32.84
N SER A 22 31.54 -5.69 31.56
CA SER A 22 30.54 -5.48 30.52
C SER A 22 29.56 -6.64 30.62
N ARG A 23 28.26 -6.35 30.79
CA ARG A 23 27.23 -7.38 30.92
C ARG A 23 26.56 -7.56 29.57
N PRO A 24 27.11 -8.42 28.67
CA PRO A 24 26.54 -8.62 27.33
C PRO A 24 25.07 -9.04 27.39
N ALA A 25 24.65 -9.71 28.46
CA ALA A 25 23.27 -10.10 28.70
C ALA A 25 22.28 -8.93 28.74
N VAL A 26 22.66 -7.77 29.30
CA VAL A 26 21.77 -6.58 29.34
C VAL A 26 21.59 -6.03 27.93
N VAL A 27 22.69 -5.92 27.18
CA VAL A 27 22.64 -5.46 25.78
C VAL A 27 21.79 -6.39 24.92
N LEU A 28 21.97 -7.70 25.07
CA LEU A 28 21.20 -8.71 24.33
C LEU A 28 19.70 -8.62 24.64
N LEU A 29 19.32 -8.43 25.91
CA LEU A 29 17.92 -8.27 26.32
C LEU A 29 17.28 -7.04 25.66
N TYR A 30 17.94 -5.88 25.71
CA TYR A 30 17.42 -4.66 25.06
C TYR A 30 17.34 -4.81 23.53
N CYS A 31 18.35 -5.44 22.90
CA CYS A 31 18.31 -5.75 21.48
C CYS A 31 17.13 -6.67 21.13
N ALA A 32 16.92 -7.75 21.90
CA ALA A 32 15.84 -8.71 21.68
C ALA A 32 14.47 -8.06 21.87
N ALA A 33 14.29 -7.24 22.90
CA ALA A 33 13.04 -6.51 23.13
C ALA A 33 12.71 -5.53 22.00
N LEU A 34 13.70 -4.78 21.50
CA LEU A 34 13.52 -3.86 20.38
C LEU A 34 13.31 -4.56 19.05
N PHE A 35 14.02 -5.67 18.81
CA PHE A 35 13.81 -6.51 17.65
C PHE A 35 12.39 -7.06 17.64
N LEU A 36 11.95 -7.67 18.75
CA LEU A 36 10.62 -8.25 18.90
C LEU A 36 9.52 -7.18 18.78
N GLY A 37 9.68 -6.04 19.47
CA GLY A 37 8.71 -4.95 19.39
C GLY A 37 8.55 -4.41 17.97
N SER A 38 9.67 -4.22 17.25
CA SER A 38 9.63 -3.80 15.86
C SER A 38 9.04 -4.88 14.95
N ALA A 39 9.42 -6.14 15.11
CA ALA A 39 8.86 -7.26 14.35
C ALA A 39 7.33 -7.35 14.52
N LEU A 40 6.82 -7.13 15.74
CA LEU A 40 5.38 -7.11 16.02
C LEU A 40 4.67 -5.92 15.35
N LEU A 41 5.28 -4.72 15.36
CA LEU A 41 4.72 -3.55 14.67
C LEU A 41 4.58 -3.79 13.17
N PHE A 42 5.60 -4.35 12.52
CA PHE A 42 5.58 -4.54 11.06
C PHE A 42 4.85 -5.80 10.62
N ALA A 43 4.70 -6.82 11.48
CA ALA A 43 3.88 -8.01 11.16
C ALA A 43 2.38 -7.73 11.28
N ILE A 44 1.95 -6.87 12.21
CA ILE A 44 0.53 -6.62 12.46
C ILE A 44 -0.12 -5.80 11.35
N GLU A 45 0.65 -4.93 10.68
CA GLU A 45 0.17 -4.06 9.61
C GLU A 45 -0.46 -4.85 8.45
N PRO A 46 0.27 -5.76 7.76
CA PRO A 46 -0.30 -6.57 6.69
C PRO A 46 -1.31 -7.61 7.20
N MET A 47 -1.12 -8.16 8.41
CA MET A 47 -2.08 -9.09 9.03
C MET A 47 -3.46 -8.46 9.20
N TYR A 48 -3.51 -7.28 9.82
CA TYR A 48 -4.77 -6.62 10.10
C TYR A 48 -5.38 -6.02 8.83
N ALA A 49 -4.57 -5.49 7.91
CA ALA A 49 -5.07 -5.07 6.60
C ALA A 49 -5.77 -6.25 5.89
N LYS A 50 -5.16 -7.44 5.86
CA LYS A 50 -5.75 -8.64 5.26
C LYS A 50 -7.06 -9.06 5.93
N MET A 51 -7.17 -8.94 7.26
CA MET A 51 -8.43 -9.19 7.98
C MET A 51 -9.56 -8.27 7.53
N VAL A 52 -9.27 -7.00 7.24
CA VAL A 52 -10.29 -5.98 6.96
C VAL A 52 -10.64 -5.85 5.47
N LEU A 53 -9.73 -6.20 4.55
CA LEU A 53 -9.97 -6.13 3.10
C LEU A 53 -11.33 -6.70 2.65
N PRO A 54 -11.79 -7.86 3.17
CA PRO A 54 -13.10 -8.42 2.80
C PRO A 54 -14.31 -7.53 3.08
N LEU A 55 -14.21 -6.60 4.02
CA LEU A 55 -15.33 -5.72 4.40
C LEU A 55 -15.45 -4.49 3.47
N LEU A 56 -14.44 -4.25 2.64
CA LEU A 56 -14.28 -3.04 1.81
C LEU A 56 -13.86 -3.39 0.37
N GLY A 57 -14.13 -4.61 -0.11
CA GLY A 57 -13.94 -4.99 -1.51
C GLY A 57 -12.48 -5.18 -1.96
N GLY A 58 -11.50 -5.21 -1.05
CA GLY A 58 -10.10 -5.47 -1.43
C GLY A 58 -9.34 -4.30 -2.06
N THR A 59 -9.81 -3.06 -1.92
CA THR A 59 -9.20 -1.88 -2.58
C THR A 59 -7.87 -1.41 -1.96
N PRO A 60 -6.92 -0.90 -2.77
CA PRO A 60 -5.67 -0.30 -2.27
C PRO A 60 -5.88 0.85 -1.28
N ALA A 61 -7.03 1.53 -1.32
CA ALA A 61 -7.36 2.60 -0.39
C ALA A 61 -7.49 2.11 1.07
N VAL A 62 -7.85 0.84 1.28
CA VAL A 62 -7.86 0.19 2.61
C VAL A 62 -6.45 0.18 3.19
N TRP A 63 -5.46 -0.23 2.39
CA TRP A 63 -4.06 -0.25 2.81
C TRP A 63 -3.55 1.15 3.14
N ASN A 64 -3.80 2.14 2.29
CA ASN A 64 -3.37 3.51 2.53
C ASN A 64 -4.00 4.10 3.80
N THR A 65 -5.29 3.84 4.02
CA THR A 65 -5.98 4.27 5.24
C THR A 65 -5.43 3.56 6.47
N ALA A 66 -5.15 2.25 6.38
CA ALA A 66 -4.50 1.50 7.45
C ALA A 66 -3.11 2.04 7.77
N MET A 67 -2.29 2.33 6.76
CA MET A 67 -0.97 2.96 6.93
C MET A 67 -1.08 4.33 7.62
N MET A 68 -2.00 5.19 7.18
CA MET A 68 -2.25 6.46 7.84
C MET A 68 -2.64 6.27 9.32
N PHE A 69 -3.51 5.30 9.62
CA PHE A 69 -3.89 4.98 11.00
C PHE A 69 -2.68 4.51 11.83
N PHE A 70 -1.89 3.55 11.33
CA PHE A 70 -0.71 3.06 12.04
C PHE A 70 0.32 4.17 12.26
N GLN A 71 0.52 5.07 11.28
CA GLN A 71 1.35 6.26 11.44
C GLN A 71 0.81 7.20 12.54
N ALA A 72 -0.51 7.35 12.65
CA ALA A 72 -1.13 8.17 13.69
C ALA A 72 -0.92 7.57 15.08
N VAL A 73 -1.12 6.27 15.24
CA VAL A 73 -0.92 5.59 16.52
C VAL A 73 0.58 5.46 16.87
N LEU A 74 1.47 5.34 15.88
CA LEU A 74 2.92 5.42 16.06
C LEU A 74 3.32 6.78 16.63
N LEU A 75 2.83 7.88 16.04
CA LEU A 75 3.03 9.24 16.56
C LEU A 75 2.49 9.38 17.99
N ALA A 76 1.30 8.85 18.27
CA ALA A 76 0.70 8.87 19.60
C ALA A 76 1.55 8.09 20.63
N GLY A 77 2.06 6.91 20.27
CA GLY A 77 2.96 6.12 21.10
C GLY A 77 4.30 6.83 21.37
N TYR A 78 4.85 7.51 20.36
CA TYR A 78 6.07 8.31 20.51
C TYR A 78 5.85 9.54 21.39
N LEU A 79 4.72 10.23 21.24
CA LEU A 79 4.33 11.33 22.11
C LEU A 79 4.16 10.85 23.55
N TYR A 80 3.44 9.74 23.76
CA TYR A 80 3.28 9.11 25.06
C TYR A 80 4.64 8.76 25.69
N ALA A 81 5.53 8.11 24.94
CA ALA A 81 6.87 7.76 25.38
C ALA A 81 7.69 9.01 25.77
N HIS A 82 7.60 10.08 24.98
CA HIS A 82 8.26 11.34 25.25
C HIS A 82 7.76 11.97 26.55
N LEU A 83 6.45 12.12 26.73
CA LEU A 83 5.84 12.68 27.93
C LEU A 83 6.17 11.84 29.18
N LEU A 84 6.08 10.52 29.07
CA LEU A 84 6.42 9.60 30.16
C LEU A 84 7.89 9.73 30.57
N SER A 85 8.80 9.90 29.60
CA SER A 85 10.23 10.03 29.86
C SER A 85 10.64 11.28 30.63
N GLN A 86 9.79 12.32 30.63
CA GLN A 86 9.98 13.57 31.37
C GLN A 86 9.71 13.40 32.88
N ILE A 87 8.93 12.38 33.27
CA ILE A 87 8.64 12.08 34.68
C ILE A 87 9.94 11.58 35.34
N ARG A 88 10.39 12.21 36.43
CA ARG A 88 11.66 11.83 37.11
C ARG A 88 11.60 10.44 37.77
N SER A 89 10.43 10.05 38.28
CA SER A 89 10.22 8.79 38.99
C SER A 89 10.13 7.60 38.04
N LEU A 90 11.13 6.71 38.08
CA LEU A 90 11.12 5.47 37.30
C LEU A 90 9.97 4.54 37.68
N ARG A 91 9.53 4.55 38.95
CA ARG A 91 8.39 3.74 39.40
C ARG A 91 7.10 4.17 38.70
N LEU A 92 6.86 5.48 38.59
CA LEU A 92 5.68 5.99 37.87
C LEU A 92 5.75 5.64 36.39
N GLN A 93 6.93 5.78 35.75
CA GLN A 93 7.10 5.35 34.36
C GLN A 93 6.76 3.86 34.16
N ALA A 94 7.26 3.01 35.05
CA ALA A 94 6.99 1.57 35.02
C ALA A 94 5.50 1.26 35.20
N VAL A 95 4.83 1.88 36.19
CA VAL A 95 3.40 1.65 36.46
C VAL A 95 2.53 2.08 35.28
N PHE A 96 2.75 3.29 34.74
CA PHE A 96 1.98 3.78 33.60
C PHE A 96 2.19 2.93 32.35
N HIS A 97 3.42 2.51 32.06
CA HIS A 97 3.67 1.67 30.90
C HIS A 97 3.16 0.24 31.07
N ALA A 98 3.26 -0.33 32.28
CA ALA A 98 2.63 -1.60 32.60
C ALA A 98 1.10 -1.54 32.46
N ALA A 99 0.46 -0.44 32.90
CA ALA A 99 -0.97 -0.24 32.70
C ALA A 99 -1.36 -0.18 31.21
N VAL A 100 -0.55 0.47 30.38
CA VAL A 100 -0.75 0.50 28.91
C VAL A 100 -0.57 -0.89 28.29
N LEU A 101 0.43 -1.67 28.72
CA LEU A 101 0.63 -3.05 28.25
C LEU A 101 -0.51 -3.98 28.68
N VAL A 102 -0.97 -3.87 29.93
CA VAL A 102 -2.13 -4.65 30.42
C VAL A 102 -3.40 -4.23 29.69
N GLY A 103 -3.61 -2.92 29.51
CA GLY A 103 -4.74 -2.39 28.75
C GLY A 103 -4.75 -2.90 27.31
N GLY A 104 -3.60 -2.91 26.63
CA GLY A 104 -3.49 -3.49 25.29
C GLY A 104 -3.76 -5.00 25.28
N ALA A 105 -3.34 -5.74 26.31
CA ALA A 105 -3.62 -7.17 26.43
C ALA A 105 -5.12 -7.51 26.50
N LEU A 106 -5.98 -6.59 26.95
CA LEU A 106 -7.44 -6.77 26.99
C LEU A 106 -8.08 -6.88 25.59
N PHE A 107 -7.39 -6.42 24.55
CA PHE A 107 -7.85 -6.46 23.16
C PHE A 107 -7.29 -7.67 22.40
N LEU A 108 -6.65 -8.61 23.11
CA LEU A 108 -6.07 -9.81 22.52
C LEU A 108 -6.98 -11.04 22.72
N PRO A 109 -7.04 -11.97 21.75
CA PRO A 109 -6.34 -11.95 20.47
C PRO A 109 -6.89 -10.88 19.50
N VAL A 110 -6.02 -10.39 18.62
CA VAL A 110 -6.39 -9.37 17.63
C VAL A 110 -7.50 -9.90 16.72
N HIS A 111 -8.60 -9.17 16.63
CA HIS A 111 -9.77 -9.50 15.83
C HIS A 111 -10.46 -8.22 15.35
N ILE A 112 -11.42 -8.36 14.45
CA ILE A 112 -12.23 -7.25 13.95
C ILE A 112 -13.37 -6.99 14.95
N ALA A 113 -13.43 -5.79 15.53
CA ALA A 113 -14.40 -5.45 16.58
C ALA A 113 -15.87 -5.48 16.12
N TRP A 114 -16.16 -5.12 14.87
CA TRP A 114 -17.50 -5.22 14.28
C TRP A 114 -17.44 -5.57 12.79
N ARG A 115 -18.46 -6.27 12.30
CA ARG A 115 -18.57 -6.68 10.89
C ARG A 115 -19.66 -5.95 10.11
N ASP A 116 -20.49 -5.16 10.79
CA ASP A 116 -21.51 -4.36 10.10
C ASP A 116 -20.85 -3.27 9.25
N ALA A 117 -20.92 -3.46 7.94
CA ALA A 117 -20.34 -2.60 6.92
C ALA A 117 -21.42 -1.78 6.17
N THR A 118 -22.64 -1.68 6.70
CA THR A 118 -23.75 -0.95 6.05
C THR A 118 -23.40 0.50 5.71
N SER A 119 -22.68 1.20 6.59
CA SER A 119 -22.21 2.57 6.35
C SER A 119 -20.85 2.66 5.64
N ALA A 120 -20.17 1.52 5.43
CA ALA A 120 -18.80 1.49 4.94
C ALA A 120 -18.69 1.92 3.48
N SER A 121 -19.71 1.67 2.65
CA SER A 121 -19.74 2.15 1.26
C SER A 121 -19.89 3.67 1.15
N SER A 122 -20.59 4.32 2.10
CA SER A 122 -20.81 5.78 2.07
C SER A 122 -19.69 6.57 2.73
N HIS A 123 -19.16 6.06 3.85
CA HIS A 123 -18.11 6.72 4.63
C HIS A 123 -16.98 5.74 5.01
N PRO A 124 -16.24 5.21 4.02
CA PRO A 124 -15.29 4.12 4.24
C PRO A 124 -14.14 4.50 5.18
N VAL A 125 -13.57 5.70 5.03
CA VAL A 125 -12.39 6.09 5.80
C VAL A 125 -12.70 6.29 7.30
N PRO A 126 -13.71 7.09 7.71
CA PRO A 126 -14.05 7.22 9.13
C PRO A 126 -14.47 5.89 9.76
N TRP A 127 -15.21 5.05 9.02
CA TRP A 127 -15.62 3.73 9.49
C TRP A 127 -14.41 2.81 9.74
N LEU A 128 -13.46 2.77 8.80
CA LEU A 128 -12.23 1.98 8.93
C LEU A 128 -11.33 2.46 10.07
N VAL A 129 -11.13 3.78 10.20
CA VAL A 129 -10.35 4.36 11.31
C VAL A 129 -11.00 4.05 12.66
N GLY A 130 -12.34 4.13 12.76
CA GLY A 130 -13.07 3.73 13.96
C GLY A 130 -12.83 2.26 14.30
N LEU A 131 -12.95 1.39 13.30
CA LEU A 131 -12.76 -0.06 13.46
C LEU A 131 -11.37 -0.38 13.98
N MET A 132 -10.34 0.20 13.37
CA MET A 132 -8.94 0.01 13.78
C MET A 132 -8.68 0.58 15.18
N THR A 133 -9.27 1.72 15.52
CA THR A 133 -9.11 2.35 16.83
C THR A 133 -9.55 1.40 17.95
N VAL A 134 -10.73 0.79 17.80
CA VAL A 134 -11.29 -0.13 18.81
C VAL A 134 -10.60 -1.49 18.78
N SER A 135 -10.23 -1.99 17.60
CA SER A 135 -9.71 -3.36 17.46
C SER A 135 -8.23 -3.48 17.83
N ILE A 136 -7.40 -2.51 17.43
CA ILE A 136 -5.93 -2.66 17.46
C ILE A 136 -5.20 -1.42 17.98
N GLY A 137 -5.90 -0.29 18.17
CA GLY A 137 -5.28 0.98 18.54
C GLY A 137 -4.44 0.92 19.82
N LEU A 138 -5.00 0.38 20.91
CA LEU A 138 -4.28 0.29 22.18
C LEU A 138 -3.13 -0.73 22.19
N PRO A 139 -3.28 -1.97 21.67
CA PRO A 139 -2.16 -2.88 21.46
C PRO A 139 -1.02 -2.25 20.66
N PHE A 140 -1.34 -1.60 19.53
CA PHE A 140 -0.34 -0.97 18.68
C PHE A 140 0.37 0.20 19.38
N LEU A 141 -0.37 1.04 20.11
CA LEU A 141 0.18 2.14 20.91
C LEU A 141 1.17 1.62 21.96
N ALA A 142 0.84 0.52 22.63
CA ALA A 142 1.70 -0.07 23.66
C ALA A 142 3.05 -0.55 23.07
N VAL A 143 3.00 -1.26 21.94
CA VAL A 143 4.21 -1.73 21.25
C VAL A 143 5.01 -0.55 20.68
N SER A 144 4.35 0.44 20.07
CA SER A 144 5.02 1.57 19.42
C SER A 144 5.75 2.48 20.43
N ALA A 145 5.21 2.62 21.64
CA ALA A 145 5.86 3.33 22.74
C ALA A 145 7.11 2.61 23.28
N THR A 146 7.21 1.29 23.09
CA THR A 146 8.25 0.46 23.72
C THR A 146 9.66 0.84 23.23
N ALA A 147 9.83 1.05 21.93
CA ALA A 147 11.15 1.33 21.35
C ALA A 147 11.81 2.62 21.89
N PRO A 148 11.16 3.80 21.83
CA PRO A 148 11.74 5.03 22.38
C PRO A 148 11.92 4.97 23.91
N LEU A 149 11.02 4.30 24.64
CA LEU A 149 11.14 4.13 26.09
C LEU A 149 12.36 3.28 26.47
N LEU A 150 12.52 2.12 25.85
CA LEU A 150 13.66 1.23 26.12
C LEU A 150 14.99 1.90 25.77
N GLN A 151 15.09 2.64 24.66
CA GLN A 151 16.30 3.37 24.32
C GLN A 151 16.64 4.44 25.38
N ARG A 152 15.63 5.16 25.87
CA ARG A 152 15.79 6.17 26.94
C ARG A 152 16.15 5.56 28.29
N TRP A 153 15.60 4.39 28.61
CA TRP A 153 15.96 3.62 29.80
C TRP A 153 17.39 3.08 29.73
N PHE A 154 17.80 2.59 28.56
CA PHE A 154 19.17 2.13 28.33
C PHE A 154 20.20 3.26 28.49
N SER A 155 19.91 4.46 27.98
CA SER A 155 20.81 5.61 28.11
C SER A 155 21.00 6.10 29.56
N ARG A 156 20.16 5.62 30.50
CA ARG A 156 20.23 5.92 31.94
C ARG A 156 20.78 4.74 32.77
N SER A 157 21.31 3.70 32.10
CA SER A 157 21.93 2.55 32.75
C SER A 157 23.40 2.79 33.08
N ASP A 158 24.00 1.89 33.86
CA ASP A 158 25.43 1.87 34.21
C ASP A 158 26.33 1.29 33.10
N HIS A 159 25.80 1.09 31.88
CA HIS A 159 26.51 0.38 30.82
C HIS A 159 27.52 1.28 30.06
N PRO A 160 28.72 0.80 29.69
CA PRO A 160 29.72 1.57 28.94
C PRO A 160 29.24 2.14 27.59
N HIS A 161 28.23 1.52 26.98
CA HIS A 161 27.62 1.96 25.72
C HIS A 161 26.34 2.82 25.90
N ALA A 162 25.99 3.20 27.14
CA ALA A 162 24.79 4.01 27.41
C ALA A 162 24.84 5.38 26.71
N SER A 163 26.04 5.92 26.46
CA SER A 163 26.28 7.18 25.74
C SER A 163 26.03 7.10 24.23
N ASN A 164 25.96 5.88 23.64
CA ASN A 164 25.79 5.68 22.20
C ASN A 164 24.86 4.48 21.89
N PRO A 165 23.54 4.63 22.11
CA PRO A 165 22.56 3.55 21.93
C PRO A 165 22.26 3.22 20.45
N TYR A 166 22.97 3.80 19.48
CA TYR A 166 22.63 3.66 18.05
C TYR A 166 22.69 2.22 17.53
N PHE A 167 23.40 1.29 18.19
CA PHE A 167 23.38 -0.12 17.81
C PHE A 167 22.01 -0.78 18.07
N LEU A 168 21.24 -0.28 19.04
CA LEU A 168 19.88 -0.73 19.34
C LEU A 168 18.89 -0.36 18.21
N TYR A 169 19.15 0.74 17.51
CA TYR A 169 18.38 1.15 16.34
C TYR A 169 18.51 0.13 15.19
N ALA A 170 19.69 -0.48 15.04
CA ALA A 170 19.90 -1.52 14.04
C ALA A 170 19.08 -2.79 14.33
N ALA A 171 18.99 -3.20 15.60
CA ALA A 171 18.17 -4.35 16.01
C ALA A 171 16.68 -4.10 15.72
N SER A 172 16.17 -2.90 16.03
CA SER A 172 14.80 -2.50 15.71
C SER A 172 14.53 -2.57 14.21
N ASN A 173 15.37 -1.95 13.37
CA ASN A 173 15.10 -1.95 11.93
C ASN A 173 15.24 -3.34 11.30
N ALA A 174 16.17 -4.16 11.78
CA ALA A 174 16.30 -5.55 11.33
C ALA A 174 15.02 -6.36 11.65
N GLY A 175 14.49 -6.23 12.86
CA GLY A 175 13.23 -6.90 13.25
C GLY A 175 12.06 -6.49 12.35
N GLY A 176 11.93 -5.19 12.07
CA GLY A 176 10.87 -4.67 11.20
C GLY A 176 10.98 -5.15 9.76
N LEU A 177 12.17 -5.05 9.15
CA LEU A 177 12.40 -5.48 7.77
C LEU A 177 12.25 -7.00 7.60
N ILE A 178 12.76 -7.80 8.55
CA ILE A 178 12.61 -9.26 8.51
C ILE A 178 11.13 -9.64 8.63
N ALA A 179 10.38 -9.05 9.57
CA ALA A 179 8.96 -9.32 9.71
C ALA A 179 8.20 -9.01 8.42
N LEU A 180 8.44 -7.83 7.85
CA LEU A 180 7.76 -7.36 6.64
C LEU A 180 8.07 -8.26 5.42
N LEU A 181 9.33 -8.62 5.19
CA LEU A 181 9.72 -9.51 4.08
C LEU A 181 9.30 -10.95 4.30
N SER A 182 9.25 -11.41 5.55
CA SER A 182 8.77 -12.75 5.90
C SER A 182 7.28 -12.90 5.69
N TYR A 183 6.52 -11.80 5.70
CA TYR A 183 5.07 -11.87 5.65
C TYR A 183 4.54 -12.56 4.38
N PRO A 184 4.83 -12.07 3.15
CA PRO A 184 4.29 -12.68 1.93
C PRO A 184 4.97 -14.01 1.55
N VAL A 185 6.19 -14.28 2.06
CA VAL A 185 6.99 -15.46 1.66
C VAL A 185 6.87 -16.63 2.65
N LEU A 186 6.73 -16.35 3.94
CA LEU A 186 6.78 -17.36 5.02
C LEU A 186 5.52 -17.38 5.88
N ILE A 187 4.91 -16.24 6.19
CA ILE A 187 3.76 -16.18 7.10
C ILE A 187 2.48 -16.47 6.33
N GLU A 188 2.17 -15.66 5.31
CA GLU A 188 0.93 -15.74 4.54
C GLU A 188 0.75 -17.09 3.82
N PRO A 189 1.77 -17.69 3.18
CA PRO A 189 1.60 -18.97 2.49
C PRO A 189 1.36 -20.17 3.43
N HIS A 190 1.69 -20.05 4.72
CA HIS A 190 1.73 -21.19 5.64
C HIS A 190 0.79 -21.07 6.84
N LEU A 191 0.35 -19.86 7.20
CA LEU A 191 -0.42 -19.61 8.41
C LEU A 191 -1.73 -18.89 8.10
N GLY A 192 -2.85 -19.41 8.58
CA GLY A 192 -4.13 -18.70 8.59
C GLY A 192 -4.15 -17.53 9.59
N LEU A 193 -5.02 -16.55 9.36
CA LEU A 193 -5.12 -15.30 10.13
C LEU A 193 -5.35 -15.53 11.62
N ALA A 194 -6.12 -16.56 12.00
CA ALA A 194 -6.36 -16.93 13.40
C ALA A 194 -5.08 -17.36 14.11
N LEU A 195 -4.23 -18.16 13.43
CA LEU A 195 -2.95 -18.58 13.98
C LEU A 195 -1.95 -17.41 14.02
N GLN A 196 -1.94 -16.56 12.99
CA GLN A 196 -1.14 -15.32 13.00
C GLN A 196 -1.52 -14.42 14.19
N SER A 197 -2.81 -14.23 14.46
CA SER A 197 -3.31 -13.44 15.60
C SER A 197 -2.88 -14.01 16.95
N ARG A 198 -2.95 -15.34 17.12
CA ARG A 198 -2.46 -16.03 18.34
C ARG A 198 -0.93 -15.91 18.48
N ALA A 199 -0.19 -16.07 17.40
CA ALA A 199 1.26 -15.91 17.40
C ALA A 199 1.66 -14.47 17.75
N TRP A 200 0.95 -13.48 17.22
CA TRP A 200 1.14 -12.07 17.56
C TRP A 200 0.83 -11.82 19.04
N THR A 201 -0.25 -12.41 19.57
CA THR A 201 -0.61 -12.34 20.99
C THR A 201 0.49 -12.91 21.89
N ALA A 202 1.03 -14.08 21.55
CA ALA A 202 2.15 -14.67 22.28
C ALA A 202 3.40 -13.77 22.22
N GLY A 203 3.69 -13.19 21.06
CA GLY A 203 4.77 -12.22 20.89
C GLY A 203 4.57 -10.96 21.74
N TYR A 204 3.35 -10.44 21.84
CA TYR A 204 3.01 -9.29 22.69
C TYR A 204 3.26 -9.58 24.17
N LEU A 205 2.83 -10.75 24.66
CA LEU A 205 3.07 -11.16 26.05
C LEU A 205 4.56 -11.36 26.32
N LEU A 206 5.30 -11.93 25.36
CA LEU A 206 6.76 -12.06 25.44
C LEU A 206 7.45 -10.69 25.45
N LEU A 207 6.96 -9.72 24.66
CA LEU A 207 7.47 -8.35 24.68
C LEU A 207 7.24 -7.70 26.05
N ALA A 208 6.04 -7.84 26.62
CA ALA A 208 5.73 -7.32 27.95
C ALA A 208 6.67 -7.90 29.02
N LEU A 209 6.98 -9.20 28.94
CA LEU A 209 7.98 -9.84 29.79
C LEU A 209 9.38 -9.25 29.59
N CYS A 210 9.83 -9.09 28.34
CA CYS A 210 11.13 -8.47 28.02
C CYS A 210 11.22 -7.03 28.57
N VAL A 211 10.15 -6.23 28.46
CA VAL A 211 10.07 -4.87 29.01
C VAL A 211 10.16 -4.88 30.53
N ALA A 212 9.47 -5.81 31.21
CA ALA A 212 9.56 -5.97 32.66
C ALA A 212 10.98 -6.35 33.10
N LEU A 213 11.66 -7.23 32.37
CA LEU A 213 13.05 -7.61 32.61
C LEU A 213 14.00 -6.42 32.39
N CYS A 214 13.82 -5.63 31.33
CA CYS A 214 14.58 -4.39 31.11
C CYS A 214 14.45 -3.43 32.30
N LEU A 215 13.22 -3.21 32.77
CA LEU A 215 12.94 -2.37 33.95
C LEU A 215 13.63 -2.91 35.22
N ALA A 216 13.58 -4.21 35.45
CA ALA A 216 14.25 -4.84 36.59
C ALA A 216 15.78 -4.64 36.55
N THR A 217 16.40 -4.79 35.36
CA THR A 217 17.84 -4.54 35.20
C THR A 217 18.22 -3.08 35.43
N LEU A 218 17.42 -2.13 34.93
CA LEU A 218 17.64 -0.70 35.17
C LEU A 218 17.49 -0.34 36.65
N TRP A 219 16.50 -0.90 37.33
CA TRP A 219 16.30 -0.66 38.76
C TRP A 219 17.46 -1.20 39.60
N ALA A 220 17.98 -2.38 39.25
CA ALA A 220 19.17 -2.95 39.87
C ALA A 220 20.44 -2.12 39.58
N ALA A 221 20.60 -1.57 38.38
CA ALA A 221 21.70 -0.68 38.02
C ALA A 221 21.65 0.63 38.82
N ARG A 222 20.48 1.26 38.93
CA ARG A 222 20.29 2.49 39.73
C ARG A 222 20.56 2.28 41.22
N ARG A 223 20.16 1.13 41.78
CA ARG A 223 20.48 0.79 43.17
C ARG A 223 21.99 0.66 43.39
N ARG A 224 22.73 0.08 42.42
CA ARG A 224 24.18 -0.01 42.47
C ARG A 224 24.85 1.36 42.35
N LEU A 225 24.41 2.19 41.40
CA LEU A 225 24.89 3.57 41.24
C LEU A 225 24.62 4.41 42.50
N ALA A 226 23.43 4.31 43.10
CA ALA A 226 23.12 5.01 44.35
C ALA A 226 23.95 4.50 45.53
N ALA A 227 24.24 3.19 45.60
CA ALA A 227 25.13 2.62 46.61
C ALA A 227 26.60 3.03 46.40
N ALA A 228 27.04 3.23 45.14
CA ALA A 228 28.36 3.72 44.81
C ALA A 228 28.51 5.22 45.12
N HIS A 229 27.53 6.06 44.75
CA HIS A 229 27.53 7.48 45.11
C HIS A 229 27.43 7.69 46.62
N ALA A 230 26.65 6.87 47.35
CA ALA A 230 26.63 6.91 48.82
C ALA A 230 27.96 6.46 49.46
N ALA A 231 28.85 5.81 48.70
CA ALA A 231 30.20 5.46 49.12
C ALA A 231 31.24 6.54 48.72
N ASP A 232 31.03 7.22 47.59
CA ASP A 232 31.86 8.36 47.13
C ASP A 232 31.52 9.68 47.84
N ASP A 233 30.28 9.89 48.30
CA ASP A 233 29.88 11.06 49.11
C ASP A 233 30.60 11.11 50.49
N ALA A 234 31.30 10.03 50.88
CA ALA A 234 32.21 10.02 52.03
C ALA A 234 33.62 10.58 51.72
N PHE A 235 33.90 10.93 50.47
CA PHE A 235 35.17 11.46 49.98
C PHE A 235 34.90 12.66 49.07
N GLU A 236 34.54 13.80 49.66
CA GLU A 236 34.34 15.05 48.90
C GLU A 236 35.64 15.52 48.23
N ILE A 237 35.64 15.58 46.90
CA ILE A 237 36.41 16.58 46.15
C ILE A 237 35.43 17.38 45.29
N ARG A 238 35.48 18.69 45.52
CA ARG A 238 34.77 19.77 44.86
C ARG A 238 35.08 19.80 43.36
N GLU A 239 34.14 19.39 42.52
CA GLU A 239 34.19 19.67 41.08
C GLU A 239 33.68 21.08 40.81
N GLU A 240 34.50 21.87 40.13
CA GLU A 240 34.16 23.16 39.57
C GLU A 240 33.05 23.02 38.53
N GLU A 241 31.99 23.82 38.67
CA GLU A 241 30.98 24.03 37.63
C GLU A 241 31.66 24.59 36.37
N THR A 242 31.87 23.74 35.36
CA THR A 242 32.22 24.19 34.02
C THR A 242 31.09 25.04 33.46
N PRO A 243 31.38 26.17 32.77
CA PRO A 243 30.36 27.08 32.28
C PRO A 243 29.42 26.38 31.30
N ASP A 244 28.12 26.60 31.49
CA ASP A 244 26.99 26.17 30.65
C ASP A 244 27.34 26.32 29.15
N GLU A 245 27.70 25.23 28.46
CA GLU A 245 27.77 25.25 27.00
C GLU A 245 26.40 25.66 26.46
N PRO A 246 26.31 26.54 25.44
CA PRO A 246 25.04 27.06 24.98
C PRO A 246 24.15 25.92 24.48
N ARG A 247 23.14 25.56 25.28
CA ARG A 247 22.13 24.54 24.94
C ARG A 247 21.62 24.78 23.54
N GLU A 248 21.80 23.79 22.65
CA GLU A 248 21.41 23.85 21.25
C GLU A 248 19.90 24.15 21.13
N ARG A 249 19.52 25.41 20.89
CA ARG A 249 18.10 25.77 20.75
C ARG A 249 17.58 25.31 19.39
N ILE A 250 16.72 24.29 19.39
CA ILE A 250 16.03 23.82 18.17
C ILE A 250 15.01 24.88 17.72
N THR A 251 15.25 25.47 16.55
CA THR A 251 14.35 26.47 15.95
C THR A 251 13.15 25.82 15.26
N TRP A 252 12.03 26.55 15.17
CA TRP A 252 10.85 26.10 14.42
C TRP A 252 11.13 25.81 12.94
N ALA A 253 12.01 26.58 12.32
CA ALA A 253 12.44 26.32 10.94
C ALA A 253 13.11 24.93 10.79
N ARG A 254 13.88 24.50 11.79
CA ARG A 254 14.50 23.16 11.80
C ARG A 254 13.46 22.06 11.97
N ARG A 255 12.48 22.26 12.86
CA ARG A 255 11.34 21.34 13.07
C ARG A 255 10.53 21.15 11.79
N ILE A 256 10.09 22.24 11.17
CA ILE A 256 9.35 22.23 9.90
C ILE A 256 10.14 21.50 8.82
N ARG A 257 11.45 21.73 8.74
CA ARG A 257 12.31 21.06 7.76
C ARG A 257 12.44 19.56 8.01
N TRP A 258 12.52 19.11 9.26
CA TRP A 258 12.47 17.68 9.59
C TRP A 258 11.14 17.06 9.17
N THR A 259 10.03 17.72 9.51
CA THR A 259 8.69 17.30 9.11
C THR A 259 8.58 17.19 7.59
N ALA A 260 9.03 18.20 6.84
CA ALA A 260 8.97 18.20 5.38
C ALA A 260 9.81 17.08 4.75
N LEU A 261 11.02 16.84 5.28
CA LEU A 261 11.90 15.76 4.81
C LEU A 261 11.37 14.36 5.14
N ALA A 262 10.55 14.21 6.19
CA ALA A 262 9.86 12.94 6.49
C ALA A 262 8.53 12.80 5.73
N PHE A 263 7.84 13.92 5.46
CA PHE A 263 6.60 14.00 4.71
C PHE A 263 6.74 13.45 3.31
N VAL A 264 7.72 13.93 2.54
CA VAL A 264 7.88 13.55 1.12
C VAL A 264 8.02 12.04 0.91
N PRO A 265 8.98 11.33 1.54
CA PRO A 265 9.11 9.89 1.31
C PRO A 265 7.94 9.09 1.88
N SER A 266 7.27 9.55 2.94
CA SER A 266 6.04 8.92 3.46
C SER A 266 4.87 9.07 2.49
N ALA A 267 4.62 10.29 2.00
CA ALA A 267 3.59 10.54 1.00
C ALA A 267 3.89 9.77 -0.30
N LEU A 268 5.17 9.73 -0.71
CA LEU A 268 5.58 9.01 -1.92
C LEU A 268 5.38 7.51 -1.79
N LEU A 269 5.63 6.93 -0.61
CA LEU A 269 5.34 5.53 -0.31
C LEU A 269 3.87 5.20 -0.56
N LEU A 270 2.93 5.99 -0.03
CA LEU A 270 1.50 5.73 -0.21
C LEU A 270 1.05 6.02 -1.65
N ALA A 271 1.52 7.12 -2.24
CA ALA A 271 1.15 7.54 -3.59
C ALA A 271 1.62 6.55 -4.66
N VAL A 272 2.87 6.05 -4.57
CA VAL A 272 3.38 5.06 -5.51
C VAL A 272 2.68 3.71 -5.33
N THR A 273 2.37 3.33 -4.08
CA THR A 273 1.61 2.10 -3.80
C THR A 273 0.22 2.17 -4.42
N GLN A 274 -0.46 3.32 -4.30
CA GLN A 274 -1.75 3.54 -4.95
C GLN A 274 -1.64 3.42 -6.47
N HIS A 275 -0.69 4.13 -7.08
CA HIS A 275 -0.51 4.12 -8.54
C HIS A 275 -0.21 2.72 -9.07
N ILE A 276 0.76 2.01 -8.47
CA ILE A 276 1.08 0.62 -8.82
C ILE A 276 -0.15 -0.29 -8.67
N SER A 277 -0.92 -0.12 -7.60
CA SER A 277 -2.05 -1.02 -7.34
C SER A 277 -3.28 -0.74 -8.20
N THR A 278 -3.45 0.51 -8.66
CA THR A 278 -4.53 0.88 -9.56
C THR A 278 -4.23 0.50 -11.01
N ASP A 279 -2.98 0.71 -11.46
CA ASP A 279 -2.61 0.58 -12.88
C ASP A 279 -1.86 -0.74 -13.20
N ILE A 280 -1.17 -1.38 -12.25
CA ILE A 280 -0.45 -2.63 -12.52
C ILE A 280 -1.25 -3.81 -12.01
N ALA A 281 -1.33 -4.00 -10.69
CA ALA A 281 -2.12 -5.08 -10.10
C ALA A 281 -2.48 -4.78 -8.65
N ALA A 282 -3.76 -4.98 -8.29
CA ALA A 282 -4.24 -4.83 -6.92
C ALA A 282 -3.95 -6.12 -6.12
N ALA A 283 -2.71 -6.28 -5.64
CA ALA A 283 -2.31 -7.44 -4.85
C ALA A 283 -1.63 -7.03 -3.53
N PRO A 284 -2.06 -7.56 -2.36
CA PRO A 284 -1.53 -7.16 -1.06
C PRO A 284 0.00 -7.28 -0.88
N PHE A 285 0.61 -8.30 -1.49
CA PHE A 285 2.06 -8.49 -1.41
C PHE A 285 2.85 -7.41 -2.18
N LEU A 286 2.25 -6.78 -3.21
CA LEU A 286 2.90 -5.67 -3.93
C LEU A 286 3.03 -4.43 -3.05
N TRP A 287 2.15 -4.26 -2.06
CA TRP A 287 2.19 -3.12 -1.12
C TRP A 287 3.37 -3.20 -0.14
N ILE A 288 3.83 -4.42 0.13
CA ILE A 288 4.95 -4.70 1.03
C ILE A 288 6.29 -4.25 0.42
N VAL A 289 6.42 -4.25 -0.91
CA VAL A 289 7.66 -3.89 -1.61
C VAL A 289 8.02 -2.40 -1.43
N PRO A 290 7.13 -1.43 -1.72
CA PRO A 290 7.35 -0.02 -1.42
C PRO A 290 7.72 0.24 0.06
N LEU A 291 6.99 -0.37 1.00
CA LEU A 291 7.24 -0.19 2.43
C LEU A 291 8.63 -0.74 2.82
N SER A 292 9.02 -1.89 2.28
CA SER A 292 10.34 -2.48 2.49
C SER A 292 11.47 -1.57 1.98
N LEU A 293 11.31 -0.97 0.79
CA LEU A 293 12.27 -0.01 0.24
C LEU A 293 12.35 1.27 1.09
N TYR A 294 11.20 1.76 1.56
CA TYR A 294 11.14 2.89 2.49
C TYR A 294 11.92 2.61 3.78
N LEU A 295 11.72 1.45 4.42
CA LEU A 295 12.46 1.07 5.63
C LEU A 295 13.94 0.82 5.36
N LEU A 296 14.27 0.17 4.24
CA LEU A 296 15.65 -0.07 3.82
C LEU A 296 16.41 1.25 3.69
N SER A 297 15.77 2.31 3.20
CA SER A 297 16.41 3.62 3.11
C SER A 297 16.79 4.20 4.49
N PHE A 298 15.97 4.00 5.53
CA PHE A 298 16.35 4.35 6.89
C PHE A 298 17.55 3.54 7.38
N ILE A 299 17.56 2.22 7.12
CA ILE A 299 18.66 1.34 7.52
C ILE A 299 19.97 1.79 6.89
N LEU A 300 19.99 2.00 5.57
CA LEU A 300 21.20 2.32 4.82
C LEU A 300 21.76 3.70 5.17
N VAL A 301 20.89 4.68 5.43
CA VAL A 301 21.31 6.05 5.74
C VAL A 301 21.76 6.20 7.20
N PHE A 302 21.08 5.53 8.15
CA PHE A 302 21.46 5.59 9.56
C PHE A 302 22.60 4.64 9.93
N ALA A 303 23.07 3.80 8.99
CA ALA A 303 24.22 2.93 9.19
C ALA A 303 25.50 3.73 9.54
N ARG A 304 26.32 3.20 10.46
CA ARG A 304 27.58 3.84 10.90
C ARG A 304 28.55 4.11 9.74
N ARG A 305 28.55 3.23 8.73
CA ARG A 305 29.32 3.37 7.49
C ARG A 305 28.33 3.31 6.32
N PRO A 306 27.83 4.45 5.82
CA PRO A 306 26.87 4.45 4.73
C PRO A 306 27.53 3.92 3.46
N ILE A 307 26.99 2.82 2.93
CA ILE A 307 27.50 2.15 1.72
C ILE A 307 27.26 3.05 0.50
N LEU A 308 26.07 3.64 0.42
CA LEU A 308 25.66 4.53 -0.66
C LEU A 308 25.92 5.98 -0.27
N ARG A 309 26.84 6.63 -1.00
CA ARG A 309 27.13 8.05 -0.79
C ARG A 309 25.92 8.87 -1.20
N HIS A 310 25.46 9.75 -0.32
CA HIS A 310 24.30 10.60 -0.62
C HIS A 310 24.49 11.49 -1.86
N ARG A 311 25.72 11.89 -2.22
CA ARG A 311 25.98 12.61 -3.49
C ARG A 311 25.59 11.79 -4.73
N TRP A 312 25.78 10.47 -4.69
CA TRP A 312 25.36 9.58 -5.77
C TRP A 312 23.83 9.50 -5.85
N MET A 313 23.13 9.51 -4.71
CA MET A 313 21.66 9.50 -4.67
C MET A 313 21.09 10.80 -5.24
N LEU A 314 21.69 11.96 -4.96
CA LEU A 314 21.28 13.23 -5.58
C LEU A 314 21.45 13.23 -7.11
N TRP A 315 22.53 12.63 -7.60
CA TRP A 315 22.76 12.47 -9.04
C TRP A 315 21.74 11.51 -9.66
N LEU A 316 21.60 10.32 -9.09
CA LEU A 316 20.72 9.27 -9.57
C LEU A 316 19.25 9.69 -9.59
N GLN A 317 18.81 10.48 -8.60
CA GLN A 317 17.42 10.95 -8.52
C GLN A 317 16.98 11.70 -9.78
N VAL A 318 17.84 12.55 -10.36
CA VAL A 318 17.47 13.32 -11.55
C VAL A 318 17.28 12.42 -12.77
N TRP A 319 18.14 11.41 -12.92
CA TRP A 319 18.05 10.45 -14.00
C TRP A 319 16.82 9.55 -13.87
N VAL A 320 16.55 9.07 -12.67
CA VAL A 320 15.33 8.27 -12.41
C VAL A 320 14.08 9.10 -12.70
N PHE A 321 14.03 10.35 -12.26
CA PHE A 321 12.88 11.23 -12.51
C PHE A 321 12.72 11.56 -13.99
N ALA A 322 13.83 11.80 -14.69
CA ALA A 322 13.79 12.00 -16.14
C ALA A 322 13.27 10.75 -16.85
N LEU A 323 13.79 9.55 -16.55
CA LEU A 323 13.31 8.28 -17.09
C LEU A 323 11.83 8.02 -16.77
N LEU A 324 11.38 8.40 -15.57
CA LEU A 324 9.98 8.30 -15.19
C LEU A 324 9.10 9.20 -16.09
N ALA A 325 9.51 10.45 -16.31
CA ALA A 325 8.81 11.38 -17.20
C ALA A 325 8.79 10.91 -18.68
N ILE A 326 9.76 10.08 -19.09
CA ILE A 326 9.78 9.41 -20.40
C ILE A 326 8.74 8.32 -20.44
N TYR A 327 8.81 7.41 -19.47
CA TYR A 327 8.07 6.15 -19.55
C TYR A 327 6.59 6.32 -19.19
N PHE A 328 6.18 7.45 -18.61
CA PHE A 328 4.76 7.80 -18.48
C PHE A 328 3.98 7.77 -19.82
N THR A 329 4.66 7.68 -20.97
CA THR A 329 4.06 7.61 -22.30
C THR A 329 4.04 6.20 -22.94
N GLU A 330 4.71 5.18 -22.38
CA GLU A 330 4.79 3.82 -22.95
C GLU A 330 4.31 2.72 -21.97
N HIS A 331 3.90 1.56 -22.52
CA HIS A 331 3.05 0.53 -21.90
C HIS A 331 3.62 -0.20 -20.67
N ASP A 332 2.72 -0.90 -19.95
CA ASP A 332 2.88 -1.55 -18.65
C ASP A 332 3.88 -2.74 -18.61
N ASP A 333 5.18 -2.46 -18.58
CA ASP A 333 6.20 -3.51 -18.43
C ASP A 333 6.89 -3.46 -17.06
N LEU A 334 7.57 -4.54 -16.67
CA LEU A 334 8.36 -4.63 -15.42
C LEU A 334 9.35 -3.47 -15.24
N VAL A 335 9.87 -2.92 -16.34
CA VAL A 335 10.76 -1.75 -16.32
C VAL A 335 10.05 -0.53 -15.72
N PHE A 336 8.77 -0.35 -16.02
CA PHE A 336 7.95 0.73 -15.45
C PHE A 336 7.81 0.59 -13.94
N LEU A 337 7.45 -0.60 -13.47
CA LEU A 337 7.34 -0.91 -12.05
C LEU A 337 8.69 -0.66 -11.33
N ALA A 338 9.78 -1.14 -11.91
CA ALA A 338 11.12 -0.96 -11.37
C ALA A 338 11.51 0.53 -11.29
N LEU A 339 11.14 1.36 -12.29
CA LEU A 339 11.38 2.80 -12.28
C LEU A 339 10.59 3.52 -11.18
N HIS A 340 9.33 3.14 -10.94
CA HIS A 340 8.50 3.67 -9.87
C HIS A 340 9.09 3.36 -8.48
N LEU A 341 9.48 2.11 -8.27
CA LEU A 341 10.13 1.67 -7.03
C LEU A 341 11.51 2.34 -6.85
N ALA A 342 12.27 2.53 -7.93
CA ALA A 342 13.52 3.28 -7.89
C ALA A 342 13.30 4.77 -7.54
N ALA A 343 12.26 5.40 -8.08
CA ALA A 343 11.92 6.79 -7.80
C ALA A 343 11.59 6.98 -6.31
N LEU A 344 10.81 6.06 -5.73
CA LEU A 344 10.57 6.00 -4.28
C LEU A 344 11.87 5.84 -3.51
N PHE A 345 12.63 4.78 -3.77
CA PHE A 345 13.80 4.42 -2.99
C PHE A 345 14.88 5.51 -3.02
N VAL A 346 15.21 6.03 -4.21
CA VAL A 346 16.23 7.07 -4.37
C VAL A 346 15.79 8.38 -3.70
N THR A 347 14.51 8.74 -3.83
CA THR A 347 13.97 9.93 -3.16
C THR A 347 13.99 9.78 -1.64
N ALA A 348 13.61 8.61 -1.12
CA ALA A 348 13.70 8.32 0.31
C ALA A 348 15.15 8.38 0.81
N MET A 349 16.11 7.82 0.07
CA MET A 349 17.55 7.93 0.38
C MET A 349 18.05 9.38 0.40
N VAL A 350 17.57 10.23 -0.50
CA VAL A 350 17.89 11.67 -0.51
C VAL A 350 17.30 12.35 0.74
N CYS A 351 15.99 12.22 0.96
CA CYS A 351 15.30 12.89 2.07
C CYS A 351 15.80 12.41 3.44
N HIS A 352 15.90 11.09 3.65
CA HIS A 352 16.43 10.51 4.88
C HIS A 352 17.92 10.84 5.07
N GLY A 353 18.71 10.89 3.99
CA GLY A 353 20.10 11.36 4.01
C GLY A 353 20.25 12.78 4.54
N GLU A 354 19.35 13.66 4.11
CA GLU A 354 19.28 15.04 4.57
C GLU A 354 18.77 15.15 6.03
N LEU A 355 17.92 14.23 6.50
CA LEU A 355 17.52 14.12 7.91
C LEU A 355 18.71 13.75 8.80
N VAL A 356 19.45 12.69 8.46
CA VAL A 356 20.58 12.19 9.28
C VAL A 356 21.68 13.24 9.42
N ARG A 357 21.99 13.99 8.36
CA ARG A 357 22.97 15.08 8.41
C ARG A 357 22.55 16.25 9.29
N ARG A 358 21.25 16.39 9.57
CA ARG A 358 20.68 17.46 10.39
C ARG A 358 20.19 16.95 11.75
N ARG A 359 20.56 15.74 12.13
CA ARG A 359 20.21 15.18 13.46
C ARG A 359 20.76 16.08 14.57
N PRO A 360 19.97 16.35 15.62
CA PRO A 360 20.42 17.18 16.74
C PRO A 360 21.32 16.38 17.68
N MET A 361 21.85 17.04 18.72
CA MET A 361 22.52 16.37 19.83
C MET A 361 21.61 15.33 20.52
N PRO A 362 22.17 14.29 21.18
CA PRO A 362 21.40 13.18 21.78
C PRO A 362 20.27 13.61 22.74
N GLU A 363 20.37 14.80 23.34
CA GLU A 363 19.38 15.35 24.26
C GLU A 363 18.02 15.63 23.59
N HIS A 364 18.03 15.99 22.31
CA HIS A 364 16.83 16.30 21.52
C HIS A 364 16.36 15.13 20.66
N LEU A 365 16.92 13.92 20.85
CA LEU A 365 16.67 12.77 19.97
C LEU A 365 15.20 12.34 19.97
N THR A 366 14.52 12.38 21.11
CA THR A 366 13.08 12.06 21.18
C THR A 366 12.22 13.10 20.47
N GLU A 367 12.58 14.38 20.56
CA GLU A 367 11.88 15.46 19.84
C GLU A 367 12.08 15.31 18.32
N PHE A 368 13.30 14.94 17.90
CA PHE A 368 13.61 14.66 16.50
C PHE A 368 12.75 13.54 15.92
N TYR A 369 12.65 12.39 16.59
CA TYR A 369 11.81 11.29 16.14
C TYR A 369 10.32 11.63 16.14
N LEU A 370 9.85 12.46 17.09
CA LEU A 370 8.47 12.95 17.13
C LEU A 370 8.13 13.74 15.86
N TRP A 371 8.98 14.68 15.44
CA TRP A 371 8.77 15.46 14.22
C TRP A 371 8.91 14.63 12.94
N ILE A 372 9.76 13.59 12.94
CA ILE A 372 9.81 12.62 11.83
C ILE A 372 8.48 11.86 11.74
N SER A 373 7.96 11.33 12.85
CA SER A 373 6.66 10.64 12.85
C SER A 373 5.50 11.56 12.47
N ALA A 374 5.57 12.85 12.84
CA ALA A 374 4.58 13.84 12.44
C ALA A 374 4.61 14.08 10.91
N GLY A 375 5.80 14.18 10.30
CA GLY A 375 5.94 14.24 8.85
C GLY A 375 5.40 12.98 8.17
N GLY A 376 5.69 11.81 8.75
CA GLY A 376 5.14 10.52 8.33
C GLY A 376 3.61 10.52 8.23
N LEU A 377 2.94 10.86 9.35
CA LEU A 377 1.48 10.97 9.43
C LEU A 377 0.91 12.01 8.47
N LEU A 378 1.52 13.19 8.35
CA LEU A 378 1.05 14.21 7.41
C LEU A 378 1.10 13.70 5.96
N GLY A 379 2.11 12.91 5.61
CA GLY A 379 2.16 12.24 4.31
C GLY A 379 1.01 11.23 4.13
N GLY A 380 0.73 10.44 5.18
CA GLY A 380 -0.42 9.53 5.22
C GLY A 380 -1.76 10.23 5.04
N VAL A 381 -1.99 11.31 5.77
CA VAL A 381 -3.19 12.16 5.70
C VAL A 381 -3.33 12.80 4.33
N PHE A 382 -2.24 13.29 3.75
CA PHE A 382 -2.26 13.86 2.41
C PHE A 382 -2.76 12.85 1.37
N CYS A 383 -2.19 11.64 1.35
CA CYS A 383 -2.56 10.63 0.35
C CYS A 383 -3.90 9.93 0.61
N SER A 384 -4.30 9.76 1.88
CA SER A 384 -5.49 8.96 2.23
C SER A 384 -6.76 9.80 2.45
N LEU A 385 -6.62 11.10 2.75
CA LEU A 385 -7.76 11.98 3.03
C LEU A 385 -7.80 13.17 2.07
N ILE A 386 -6.71 13.93 1.96
CA ILE A 386 -6.73 15.21 1.23
C ILE A 386 -6.77 14.96 -0.28
N ALA A 387 -5.88 14.13 -0.81
CA ALA A 387 -5.73 13.92 -2.25
C ALA A 387 -6.98 13.30 -2.92
N PRO A 388 -7.63 12.27 -2.35
CA PRO A 388 -8.86 11.72 -2.94
C PRO A 388 -10.05 12.69 -2.95
N LEU A 389 -10.09 13.65 -2.01
CA LEU A 389 -11.12 14.69 -1.96
C LEU A 389 -10.79 15.90 -2.85
N ALA A 390 -9.50 16.17 -3.07
CA ALA A 390 -9.04 17.32 -3.84
C ALA A 390 -8.90 17.01 -5.34
N PHE A 391 -8.64 15.76 -5.71
CA PHE A 391 -8.29 15.37 -7.07
C PHE A 391 -9.13 14.19 -7.58
N ASN A 392 -9.62 14.32 -8.82
CA ASN A 392 -10.30 13.23 -9.55
C ASN A 392 -9.31 12.25 -10.21
N SER A 393 -8.03 12.32 -9.86
CA SER A 393 -6.93 11.51 -10.37
C SER A 393 -5.82 11.38 -9.32
N ILE A 394 -4.84 10.50 -9.55
CA ILE A 394 -3.73 10.25 -8.62
C ILE A 394 -2.64 11.32 -8.78
N LEU A 395 -2.98 12.60 -8.58
CA LEU A 395 -2.03 13.72 -8.71
C LEU A 395 -1.06 13.83 -7.53
N GLU A 396 -1.37 13.21 -6.39
CA GLU A 396 -0.46 13.18 -5.24
C GLU A 396 0.92 12.62 -5.60
N TYR A 397 1.00 11.64 -6.50
CA TYR A 397 2.26 11.04 -6.92
C TYR A 397 3.18 12.04 -7.66
N PRO A 398 2.77 12.65 -8.80
CA PRO A 398 3.59 13.65 -9.48
C PRO A 398 3.84 14.91 -8.64
N LEU A 399 2.89 15.33 -7.79
CA LEU A 399 3.07 16.46 -6.89
C LEU A 399 4.17 16.21 -5.84
N VAL A 400 4.18 15.02 -5.23
CA VAL A 400 5.19 14.67 -4.21
C VAL A 400 6.58 14.49 -4.84
N LEU A 401 6.68 13.92 -6.04
CA LEU A 401 7.93 13.87 -6.81
C LEU A 401 8.46 15.28 -7.09
N THR A 402 7.59 16.20 -7.49
CA THR A 402 7.96 17.61 -7.72
C THR A 402 8.41 18.28 -6.43
N LEU A 403 7.69 18.06 -5.31
CA LEU A 403 8.07 18.57 -4.00
C LEU A 403 9.43 18.01 -3.51
N ALA A 404 9.77 16.77 -3.86
CA ALA A 404 11.04 16.17 -3.52
C ALA A 404 12.24 16.95 -4.09
N CYS A 405 12.09 17.52 -5.30
CA CYS A 405 13.11 18.37 -5.92
C CYS A 405 13.40 19.63 -5.09
N LEU A 406 12.38 20.19 -4.42
CA LEU A 406 12.50 21.42 -3.63
C LEU A 406 13.27 21.19 -2.33
N LEU A 407 13.21 19.97 -1.78
CA LEU A 407 13.88 19.62 -0.52
C LEU A 407 15.36 19.26 -0.68
N ARG A 408 15.89 19.24 -1.90
CA ARG A 408 17.30 19.01 -2.18
C ARG A 408 18.19 20.11 -1.56
N PRO A 409 19.45 19.80 -1.20
CA PRO A 409 20.37 20.80 -0.69
C PRO A 409 20.71 21.86 -1.76
N GLU A 410 20.54 23.14 -1.40
CA GLU A 410 20.93 24.27 -2.26
C GLU A 410 22.45 24.49 -2.19
N SER A 411 23.10 24.75 -3.34
CA SER A 411 24.52 25.10 -3.41
C SER A 411 24.76 26.43 -4.14
N GLY A 412 25.69 27.22 -3.58
CA GLY A 412 26.21 28.47 -4.17
C GLY A 412 25.51 29.76 -3.72
N PRO A 413 26.04 30.92 -4.11
CA PRO A 413 25.59 32.22 -3.61
C PRO A 413 24.18 32.59 -4.10
N ARG A 414 23.47 33.37 -3.26
CA ARG A 414 22.16 33.94 -3.55
C ARG A 414 22.33 35.34 -4.15
N GLY A 415 21.61 35.65 -5.24
CA GLY A 415 21.65 36.96 -5.89
C GLY A 415 20.46 37.18 -6.83
N PRO A 416 20.12 38.43 -7.18
CA PRO A 416 18.90 38.77 -7.93
C PRO A 416 18.89 38.17 -9.34
N VAL A 417 20.01 38.23 -10.06
CA VAL A 417 20.17 37.60 -11.39
C VAL A 417 19.89 36.10 -11.33
N ARG A 418 20.35 35.43 -10.27
CA ARG A 418 20.14 33.99 -10.11
C ARG A 418 18.69 33.63 -9.80
N ARG A 419 17.97 34.48 -9.04
CA ARG A 419 16.52 34.32 -8.83
C ARG A 419 15.74 34.46 -10.14
N LEU A 420 16.12 35.42 -10.99
CA LEU A 420 15.54 35.56 -12.33
C LEU A 420 15.77 34.29 -13.17
N LEU A 421 17.00 33.75 -13.16
CA LEU A 421 17.33 32.51 -13.86
C LEU A 421 16.60 31.28 -13.32
N ASP A 422 16.24 31.26 -12.03
CA ASP A 422 15.45 30.18 -11.43
C ASP A 422 14.01 30.14 -11.98
N LEU A 423 13.51 31.24 -12.56
CA LEU A 423 12.21 31.32 -13.25
C LEU A 423 12.35 31.24 -14.77
N ALA A 424 13.32 31.95 -15.36
CA ALA A 424 13.47 32.06 -16.80
C ALA A 424 13.89 30.75 -17.47
N LEU A 425 14.80 29.98 -16.87
CA LEU A 425 15.30 28.74 -17.49
C LEU A 425 14.25 27.62 -17.54
N PRO A 426 13.43 27.36 -16.49
CA PRO A 426 12.28 26.48 -16.59
C PRO A 426 11.27 26.93 -17.65
N ALA A 427 11.01 28.23 -17.76
CA ALA A 427 10.12 28.78 -18.78
C ALA A 427 10.65 28.54 -20.21
N ILE A 428 11.95 28.75 -20.43
CA ILE A 428 12.61 28.45 -21.71
C ILE A 428 12.51 26.95 -22.01
N LEU A 429 12.84 26.10 -21.04
CA LEU A 429 12.76 24.64 -21.18
C LEU A 429 11.35 24.21 -21.63
N ILE A 430 10.30 24.70 -20.97
CA ILE A 430 8.94 24.27 -21.31
C ILE A 430 8.46 24.81 -22.65
N CYS A 431 8.81 26.06 -23.00
CA CYS A 431 8.51 26.61 -24.33
C CYS A 431 9.20 25.80 -25.43
N THR A 432 10.47 25.42 -25.24
CA THR A 432 11.19 24.56 -26.18
C THR A 432 10.59 23.15 -26.23
N TYR A 433 10.25 22.57 -25.08
CA TYR A 433 9.61 21.26 -24.98
C TYR A 433 8.30 21.21 -25.77
N LEU A 434 7.40 22.17 -25.55
CA LEU A 434 6.12 22.26 -26.24
C LEU A 434 6.26 22.56 -27.74
N PHE A 435 7.20 23.43 -28.11
CA PHE A 435 7.49 23.73 -29.50
C PHE A 435 7.94 22.47 -30.25
N VAL A 436 8.89 21.71 -29.70
CA VAL A 436 9.36 20.46 -30.32
C VAL A 436 8.24 19.42 -30.37
N TRP A 437 7.48 19.24 -29.28
CA TRP A 437 6.35 18.29 -29.23
C TRP A 437 5.29 18.59 -30.30
N HIS A 438 4.98 19.87 -30.53
CA HIS A 438 3.96 20.25 -31.50
C HIS A 438 4.45 20.20 -32.95
N GLN A 439 5.71 20.56 -33.20
CA GLN A 439 6.26 20.64 -34.55
C GLN A 439 6.73 19.28 -35.06
N TRP A 440 7.31 18.45 -34.19
CA TRP A 440 7.98 17.21 -34.55
C TRP A 440 7.28 16.03 -33.89
N ASP A 441 6.79 15.12 -34.72
CA ASP A 441 6.35 13.80 -34.26
C ASP A 441 7.58 12.96 -33.92
N ILE A 442 7.97 13.02 -32.64
CA ILE A 442 9.17 12.34 -32.12
C ILE A 442 9.11 10.82 -32.33
N PHE A 443 7.92 10.24 -32.50
CA PHE A 443 7.74 8.81 -32.70
C PHE A 443 8.06 8.36 -34.14
N LYS A 444 8.07 9.27 -35.13
CA LYS A 444 8.46 8.93 -36.52
C LYS A 444 9.89 8.44 -36.66
N ALA A 445 10.78 8.81 -35.74
CA ALA A 445 12.18 8.37 -35.73
C ALA A 445 12.39 7.01 -35.04
N GLY A 446 11.31 6.28 -34.74
CA GLY A 446 11.34 5.07 -33.93
C GLY A 446 11.85 5.35 -32.51
N ALA A 447 12.38 4.33 -31.82
CA ALA A 447 12.85 4.45 -30.43
C ALA A 447 13.91 5.56 -30.21
N LYS A 448 14.67 5.94 -31.25
CA LYS A 448 15.72 6.98 -31.14
C LYS A 448 15.13 8.37 -30.88
N GLY A 449 13.96 8.68 -31.42
CA GLY A 449 13.34 10.00 -31.29
C GLY A 449 12.99 10.34 -29.84
N PRO A 450 12.16 9.53 -29.16
CA PRO A 450 11.88 9.70 -27.73
C PRO A 450 13.15 9.69 -26.88
N ILE A 451 14.08 8.75 -27.10
CA ILE A 451 15.34 8.67 -26.34
C ILE A 451 16.13 9.99 -26.43
N LEU A 452 16.27 10.58 -27.61
CA LEU A 452 16.99 11.83 -27.81
C LEU A 452 16.26 13.02 -27.21
N PHE A 453 14.95 13.16 -27.49
CA PHE A 453 14.14 14.28 -27.01
C PHE A 453 14.12 14.35 -25.48
N TYR A 454 13.84 13.22 -24.84
CA TYR A 454 13.78 13.17 -23.41
C TYR A 454 15.15 13.07 -22.74
N GLY A 455 16.15 12.44 -23.38
CA GLY A 455 17.53 12.47 -22.92
C GLY A 455 18.11 13.89 -22.87
N ALA A 456 17.79 14.72 -23.87
CA ALA A 456 18.11 16.14 -23.86
C ALA A 456 17.40 16.88 -22.72
N THR A 457 16.11 16.61 -22.51
CA THR A 457 15.33 17.16 -21.39
C THR A 457 15.95 16.78 -20.03
N ALA A 458 16.37 15.52 -19.86
CA ALA A 458 17.05 15.01 -18.68
C ALA A 458 18.36 15.76 -18.39
N LEU A 459 19.18 16.00 -19.42
CA LEU A 459 20.43 16.74 -19.31
C LEU A 459 20.20 18.20 -18.87
N VAL A 460 19.16 18.86 -19.41
CA VAL A 460 18.78 20.22 -18.97
C VAL A 460 18.35 20.20 -17.50
N LEU A 461 17.49 19.26 -17.09
CA LEU A 461 17.08 19.12 -15.70
C LEU A 461 18.27 18.81 -14.78
N TYR A 462 19.23 18.00 -15.22
CA TYR A 462 20.47 17.74 -14.49
C TYR A 462 21.30 19.01 -14.27
N SER A 463 21.34 19.91 -15.24
CA SER A 463 21.98 21.23 -15.06
C SER A 463 21.32 22.07 -13.96
N PHE A 464 20.05 21.81 -13.63
CA PHE A 464 19.31 22.50 -12.57
C PHE A 464 19.51 21.87 -11.19
N SER A 465 20.18 20.71 -11.10
CA SER A 465 20.24 19.86 -9.90
C SER A 465 20.80 20.51 -8.61
N ASN A 466 21.59 21.58 -8.74
CA ASN A 466 22.16 22.36 -7.63
C ASN A 466 21.23 23.49 -7.14
N ARG A 467 20.11 23.71 -7.82
CA ARG A 467 19.14 24.80 -7.60
C ARG A 467 17.75 24.21 -7.39
N PRO A 468 17.35 23.89 -6.14
CA PRO A 468 16.12 23.18 -5.85
C PRO A 468 14.87 23.82 -6.47
N LEU A 469 14.71 25.14 -6.37
CA LEU A 469 13.57 25.85 -6.96
C LEU A 469 13.52 25.70 -8.49
N ARG A 470 14.66 25.89 -9.17
CA ARG A 470 14.77 25.77 -10.62
C ARG A 470 14.47 24.34 -11.10
N LEU A 471 15.02 23.34 -10.42
CA LEU A 471 14.76 21.94 -10.73
C LEU A 471 13.28 21.61 -10.49
N THR A 472 12.70 22.09 -9.39
CA THR A 472 11.28 21.88 -9.05
C THR A 472 10.37 22.42 -10.15
N LEU A 473 10.58 23.67 -10.56
CA LEU A 473 9.79 24.28 -11.63
C LEU A 473 10.02 23.58 -12.96
N GLY A 474 11.27 23.29 -13.34
CA GLY A 474 11.59 22.62 -14.60
C GLY A 474 10.99 21.22 -14.69
N PHE A 475 11.22 20.39 -13.67
CA PHE A 475 10.69 19.03 -13.63
C PHE A 475 9.17 19.01 -13.50
N GLY A 476 8.59 19.85 -12.63
CA GLY A 476 7.14 19.94 -12.44
C GLY A 476 6.41 20.35 -13.71
N LEU A 477 6.95 21.31 -14.46
CA LEU A 477 6.37 21.72 -15.76
C LEU A 477 6.48 20.62 -16.81
N VAL A 478 7.63 19.96 -16.92
CA VAL A 478 7.81 18.83 -17.85
C VAL A 478 6.84 17.70 -17.51
N LEU A 479 6.73 17.33 -16.24
CA LEU A 479 5.83 16.28 -15.78
C LEU A 479 4.36 16.65 -16.00
N PHE A 480 3.97 17.90 -15.71
CA PHE A 480 2.63 18.42 -16.00
C PHE A 480 2.30 18.30 -17.49
N CYS A 481 3.21 18.73 -18.36
CA CYS A 481 3.02 18.59 -19.81
C CYS A 481 3.00 17.12 -20.24
N ALA A 482 3.86 16.25 -19.70
CA ALA A 482 3.84 14.82 -20.02
C ALA A 482 2.49 14.17 -19.68
N ILE A 483 1.88 14.53 -18.54
CA ILE A 483 0.57 14.02 -18.12
C ILE A 483 -0.55 14.55 -19.03
N HIS A 484 -0.58 15.86 -19.30
CA HIS A 484 -1.72 16.49 -20.01
C HIS A 484 -1.63 16.42 -21.54
N LEU A 485 -0.45 16.32 -22.13
CA LEU A 485 -0.31 16.17 -23.59
C LEU A 485 -0.69 14.77 -24.06
N VAL A 486 -0.72 13.80 -23.14
CA VAL A 486 -1.06 12.39 -23.38
C VAL A 486 -2.47 12.06 -22.89
N GLU A 487 -3.17 12.99 -22.23
CA GLU A 487 -4.55 12.76 -21.77
C GLU A 487 -5.41 12.19 -22.91
N MET A 488 -6.16 11.13 -22.59
CA MET A 488 -7.04 10.43 -23.52
C MET A 488 -7.89 11.49 -24.23
N LYS A 489 -7.57 11.79 -25.50
CA LYS A 489 -8.16 12.85 -26.34
C LYS A 489 -9.70 12.81 -26.41
N TYR A 490 -10.28 11.74 -25.89
CA TYR A 490 -11.69 11.41 -25.90
C TYR A 490 -12.26 11.15 -24.49
N GLN A 491 -11.60 11.58 -23.42
CA GLN A 491 -12.16 11.49 -22.06
C GLN A 491 -13.40 12.38 -21.93
N ILE A 492 -14.54 11.80 -21.55
CA ILE A 492 -15.82 12.51 -21.36
C ILE A 492 -16.27 12.57 -19.90
N HIS A 493 -15.75 11.69 -19.04
CA HIS A 493 -15.99 11.72 -17.60
C HIS A 493 -14.79 11.15 -16.85
N ARG A 494 -14.49 11.69 -15.67
CA ARG A 494 -13.48 11.14 -14.77
C ARG A 494 -13.85 11.43 -13.33
N GLU A 495 -13.83 10.40 -12.50
CA GLU A 495 -14.23 10.49 -11.11
C GLU A 495 -13.44 9.49 -10.25
N ARG A 496 -13.11 9.88 -9.02
CA ARG A 496 -12.35 9.06 -8.08
C ARG A 496 -13.19 8.80 -6.84
N SER A 497 -13.23 7.55 -6.40
CA SER A 497 -13.87 7.14 -5.16
C SER A 497 -12.86 6.45 -4.23
N PHE A 498 -13.34 5.92 -3.11
CA PHE A 498 -12.54 5.05 -2.25
C PHE A 498 -12.24 3.68 -2.91
N PHE A 499 -13.13 3.19 -3.77
CA PHE A 499 -13.04 1.85 -4.35
C PHE A 499 -12.31 1.83 -5.70
N GLY A 500 -12.29 2.94 -6.45
CA GLY A 500 -11.64 2.98 -7.75
C GLY A 500 -11.44 4.37 -8.35
N LEU A 501 -10.77 4.40 -9.50
CA LEU A 501 -10.57 5.58 -10.33
C LEU A 501 -11.23 5.36 -11.68
N TYR A 502 -12.41 5.94 -11.88
CA TYR A 502 -13.23 5.70 -13.06
C TYR A 502 -12.99 6.76 -14.14
N THR A 503 -12.72 6.29 -15.35
CA THR A 503 -12.55 7.16 -16.53
C THR A 503 -13.46 6.65 -17.64
N VAL A 504 -14.31 7.50 -18.19
CA VAL A 504 -15.12 7.19 -19.37
C VAL A 504 -14.54 7.91 -20.57
N CYS A 505 -14.21 7.15 -21.60
CA CYS A 505 -13.68 7.68 -22.85
C CYS A 505 -14.59 7.31 -24.02
N THR A 506 -14.69 8.21 -25.00
CA THR A 506 -15.34 7.93 -26.29
C THR A 506 -14.32 7.52 -27.36
N ASP A 507 -14.77 7.04 -28.51
CA ASP A 507 -13.99 7.05 -29.74
C ASP A 507 -14.07 8.42 -30.43
N GLY A 508 -13.24 8.64 -31.46
CA GLY A 508 -13.23 9.91 -32.19
C GLY A 508 -14.51 10.27 -32.94
N LYS A 509 -15.49 9.35 -33.01
CA LYS A 509 -16.80 9.57 -33.60
C LYS A 509 -17.91 9.83 -32.57
N GLY A 510 -17.66 9.61 -31.28
CA GLY A 510 -18.69 9.76 -30.24
C GLY A 510 -19.59 8.53 -30.05
N TYR A 511 -19.28 7.38 -30.66
CA TYR A 511 -20.19 6.24 -30.72
C TYR A 511 -19.88 5.14 -29.72
N ILE A 512 -18.64 5.01 -29.27
CA ILE A 512 -18.25 3.93 -28.37
C ILE A 512 -17.79 4.54 -27.06
N HIS A 513 -18.56 4.35 -26.00
CA HIS A 513 -18.17 4.75 -24.66
C HIS A 513 -17.54 3.58 -23.93
N ARG A 514 -16.36 3.77 -23.35
CA ARG A 514 -15.59 2.75 -22.61
C ARG A 514 -15.37 3.22 -21.19
N LEU A 515 -15.70 2.35 -20.24
CA LEU A 515 -15.47 2.56 -18.82
C LEU A 515 -14.16 1.90 -18.40
N TYR A 516 -13.25 2.68 -17.83
CA TYR A 516 -12.01 2.18 -17.24
C TYR A 516 -11.99 2.38 -15.73
N ASN A 517 -11.39 1.43 -15.01
CA ASN A 517 -10.93 1.61 -13.63
C ASN A 517 -9.39 1.48 -13.65
N GLY A 518 -8.67 2.58 -13.45
CA GLY A 518 -7.25 2.64 -13.81
C GLY A 518 -7.05 2.46 -15.32
N ASN A 519 -6.29 1.44 -15.73
CA ASN A 519 -6.06 1.04 -17.12
C ASN A 519 -6.89 -0.19 -17.56
N ILE A 520 -7.79 -0.69 -16.72
CA ILE A 520 -8.60 -1.90 -16.98
C ILE A 520 -9.97 -1.50 -17.52
N LEU A 521 -10.38 -2.13 -18.63
CA LEU A 521 -11.71 -1.95 -19.23
C LEU A 521 -12.76 -2.74 -18.42
N HIS A 522 -13.78 -2.05 -17.90
CA HIS A 522 -14.89 -2.63 -17.10
C HIS A 522 -16.25 -2.56 -17.81
N GLY A 523 -16.22 -2.38 -19.12
CA GLY A 523 -17.41 -2.33 -19.96
C GLY A 523 -17.27 -1.29 -21.06
N ASP A 524 -17.96 -1.54 -22.16
CA ASP A 524 -18.17 -0.57 -23.21
C ASP A 524 -19.61 -0.64 -23.71
N GLU A 525 -20.07 0.46 -24.32
CA GLU A 525 -21.39 0.56 -24.92
C GLU A 525 -21.29 1.25 -26.28
N CYS A 526 -22.10 0.78 -27.23
CA CYS A 526 -22.30 1.46 -28.50
C CYS A 526 -23.52 2.38 -28.40
N MET A 527 -23.28 3.68 -28.46
CA MET A 527 -24.28 4.76 -28.37
C MET A 527 -25.09 4.95 -29.68
N ASP A 528 -24.96 4.04 -30.64
CA ASP A 528 -25.85 3.98 -31.81
C ASP A 528 -27.26 3.54 -31.35
N PRO A 529 -28.33 4.30 -31.67
CA PRO A 529 -29.70 3.95 -31.29
C PRO A 529 -30.12 2.52 -31.63
N ASN A 530 -29.57 1.92 -32.69
CA ASN A 530 -29.89 0.56 -33.10
C ASN A 530 -29.14 -0.52 -32.31
N LYS A 531 -28.17 -0.13 -31.46
CA LYS A 531 -27.27 -1.04 -30.73
C LYS A 531 -27.25 -0.84 -29.22
N LEU A 532 -28.09 0.06 -28.68
CA LEU A 532 -28.16 0.36 -27.23
C LEU A 532 -28.47 -0.85 -26.35
N ARG A 533 -29.09 -1.90 -26.91
CA ARG A 533 -29.42 -3.14 -26.20
C ARG A 533 -28.47 -4.29 -26.51
N THR A 534 -27.41 -4.05 -27.29
CA THR A 534 -26.44 -5.07 -27.65
C THR A 534 -25.33 -5.11 -26.61
N PRO A 535 -25.23 -6.19 -25.80
CA PRO A 535 -24.12 -6.34 -24.88
C PRO A 535 -22.81 -6.47 -25.65
N ARG A 536 -21.73 -5.92 -25.08
CA ARG A 536 -20.39 -5.90 -25.68
C ARG A 536 -19.36 -6.41 -24.67
N THR A 537 -18.07 -6.23 -24.93
CA THR A 537 -16.96 -6.77 -24.12
C THR A 537 -17.05 -8.29 -23.96
N TYR A 538 -16.95 -8.82 -22.74
CA TYR A 538 -17.06 -10.24 -22.45
C TYR A 538 -18.51 -10.71 -22.30
N TYR A 539 -19.50 -9.82 -22.48
CA TYR A 539 -20.93 -10.15 -22.49
C TYR A 539 -21.50 -10.41 -23.89
N ILE A 540 -20.69 -10.46 -24.93
CA ILE A 540 -21.16 -10.58 -26.32
C ILE A 540 -21.97 -11.85 -26.59
N PRO A 541 -22.86 -11.84 -27.60
CA PRO A 541 -23.46 -13.06 -28.13
C PRO A 541 -22.42 -14.11 -28.56
N GLY A 542 -22.69 -15.38 -28.22
CA GLY A 542 -21.75 -16.50 -28.42
C GLY A 542 -20.60 -16.56 -27.42
N GLY A 543 -20.55 -15.66 -26.44
CA GLY A 543 -19.62 -15.74 -25.30
C GLY A 543 -20.15 -16.62 -24.16
N PRO A 544 -19.32 -16.89 -23.12
CA PRO A 544 -19.66 -17.80 -22.02
C PRO A 544 -20.93 -17.41 -21.27
N LEU A 545 -21.05 -16.13 -20.90
CA LEU A 545 -22.22 -15.62 -20.20
C LEU A 545 -23.48 -15.73 -21.06
N TRP A 546 -23.37 -15.44 -22.36
CA TRP A 546 -24.49 -15.59 -23.29
C TRP A 546 -24.96 -17.05 -23.40
N GLN A 547 -24.02 -18.00 -23.52
CA GLN A 547 -24.31 -19.45 -23.61
C GLN A 547 -25.10 -19.93 -22.39
N VAL A 548 -24.70 -19.50 -21.19
CA VAL A 548 -25.43 -19.81 -19.95
C VAL A 548 -26.85 -19.22 -19.96
N PHE A 549 -26.99 -17.95 -20.34
CA PHE A 549 -28.31 -17.33 -20.45
C PHE A 549 -29.20 -18.03 -21.47
N GLU A 550 -28.67 -18.41 -22.63
CA GLU A 550 -29.41 -19.14 -23.68
C GLU A 550 -29.86 -20.51 -23.18
N ALA A 551 -28.94 -21.33 -22.68
CA ALA A 551 -29.25 -22.68 -22.23
C ALA A 551 -30.27 -22.72 -21.09
N MET A 552 -30.17 -21.81 -20.11
CA MET A 552 -31.15 -21.72 -19.03
C MET A 552 -32.51 -21.14 -19.47
N ASN A 553 -32.53 -20.32 -20.52
CA ASN A 553 -33.79 -19.83 -21.10
C ASN A 553 -34.55 -20.96 -21.78
N ASP A 554 -33.86 -21.84 -22.51
CA ASP A 554 -34.48 -22.92 -23.28
C ASP A 554 -35.14 -23.96 -22.37
N CYS A 555 -34.66 -24.09 -21.14
CA CYS A 555 -35.28 -24.91 -20.10
C CYS A 555 -36.36 -24.18 -19.27
N ASP A 556 -36.63 -22.89 -19.55
CA ASP A 556 -37.59 -22.04 -18.82
C ASP A 556 -37.30 -21.92 -17.30
N LEU A 557 -36.02 -22.09 -16.93
CA LEU A 557 -35.53 -22.15 -15.54
C LEU A 557 -35.15 -20.78 -14.97
N LEU A 558 -35.04 -19.73 -15.81
CA LEU A 558 -34.34 -18.50 -15.43
C LEU A 558 -35.30 -17.32 -15.14
N ARG A 559 -35.74 -17.18 -13.89
CA ARG A 559 -36.64 -16.11 -13.42
C ARG A 559 -35.97 -15.08 -12.53
N HIS A 560 -35.07 -15.50 -11.65
CA HIS A 560 -34.42 -14.64 -10.68
C HIS A 560 -32.90 -14.66 -10.85
N VAL A 561 -32.32 -13.53 -11.22
CA VAL A 561 -30.87 -13.40 -11.45
C VAL A 561 -30.25 -12.46 -10.43
N GLY A 562 -29.23 -12.95 -9.73
CA GLY A 562 -28.37 -12.14 -8.87
C GLY A 562 -27.06 -11.83 -9.58
N VAL A 563 -26.58 -10.59 -9.49
CA VAL A 563 -25.30 -10.18 -10.07
C VAL A 563 -24.48 -9.45 -9.01
N ILE A 564 -23.29 -9.95 -8.68
CA ILE A 564 -22.31 -9.22 -7.89
C ILE A 564 -21.40 -8.44 -8.84
N GLY A 565 -21.41 -7.11 -8.70
CA GLY A 565 -20.79 -6.17 -9.63
C GLY A 565 -21.79 -5.58 -10.63
N LEU A 566 -21.50 -4.37 -11.13
CA LEU A 566 -22.37 -3.67 -12.10
C LEU A 566 -21.65 -3.28 -13.39
N GLY A 567 -20.45 -2.71 -13.29
CA GLY A 567 -19.71 -2.14 -14.42
C GLY A 567 -20.54 -1.10 -15.18
N ALA A 568 -20.44 -1.11 -16.52
CA ALA A 568 -21.29 -0.26 -17.38
C ALA A 568 -22.79 -0.68 -17.41
N GLY A 569 -23.16 -1.80 -16.78
CA GLY A 569 -24.54 -2.31 -16.75
C GLY A 569 -24.91 -3.22 -17.92
N GLY A 570 -23.95 -3.68 -18.72
CA GLY A 570 -24.20 -4.47 -19.93
C GLY A 570 -24.96 -5.78 -19.70
N THR A 571 -24.76 -6.43 -18.54
CA THR A 571 -25.47 -7.67 -18.16
C THR A 571 -26.98 -7.45 -18.05
N SER A 572 -27.45 -6.22 -17.79
CA SER A 572 -28.90 -5.93 -17.70
C SER A 572 -29.64 -6.18 -19.02
N CYS A 573 -28.93 -6.20 -20.17
CA CYS A 573 -29.54 -6.47 -21.47
C CYS A 573 -29.86 -7.94 -21.74
N TYR A 574 -29.57 -8.83 -20.78
CA TYR A 574 -30.10 -10.18 -20.75
C TYR A 574 -31.45 -10.30 -20.04
N HIS A 575 -32.04 -9.18 -19.61
CA HIS A 575 -33.38 -9.12 -19.06
C HIS A 575 -34.45 -9.61 -20.07
N LYS A 576 -35.48 -10.29 -19.56
CA LYS A 576 -36.69 -10.69 -20.30
C LYS A 576 -37.94 -10.39 -19.46
N PRO A 577 -39.12 -10.14 -20.06
CA PRO A 577 -40.35 -9.96 -19.30
C PRO A 577 -40.61 -11.12 -18.33
N GLY A 578 -40.96 -10.82 -17.09
CA GLY A 578 -41.20 -11.84 -16.04
C GLY A 578 -39.93 -12.30 -15.30
N ARG A 579 -38.75 -11.79 -15.67
CA ARG A 579 -37.50 -11.98 -14.93
C ARG A 579 -37.22 -10.80 -14.01
N THR A 580 -36.60 -11.06 -12.86
CA THR A 580 -36.02 -10.03 -11.99
C THR A 580 -34.50 -10.12 -12.02
N MET A 581 -33.81 -8.98 -12.13
CA MET A 581 -32.36 -8.91 -11.94
C MET A 581 -32.01 -7.99 -10.76
N THR A 582 -31.23 -8.50 -9.82
CA THR A 582 -30.74 -7.75 -8.66
C THR A 582 -29.21 -7.65 -8.72
N PHE A 583 -28.70 -6.43 -8.74
CA PHE A 583 -27.27 -6.13 -8.76
C PHE A 583 -26.79 -5.76 -7.35
N PHE A 584 -25.63 -6.25 -6.95
CA PHE A 584 -24.95 -5.88 -5.72
C PHE A 584 -23.65 -5.14 -6.08
N GLU A 585 -23.60 -3.84 -5.80
CA GLU A 585 -22.48 -2.97 -6.18
C GLU A 585 -21.90 -2.28 -4.94
N ILE A 586 -20.59 -2.37 -4.75
CA ILE A 586 -19.95 -1.83 -3.55
C ILE A 586 -19.84 -0.30 -3.60
N ASP A 587 -19.65 0.26 -4.80
CA ASP A 587 -19.38 1.68 -5.00
C ASP A 587 -20.60 2.44 -5.56
N PRO A 588 -21.19 3.37 -4.79
CA PRO A 588 -22.28 4.22 -5.29
C PRO A 588 -21.87 5.10 -6.50
N THR A 589 -20.57 5.36 -6.69
CA THR A 589 -20.05 6.08 -7.86
C THR A 589 -20.23 5.26 -9.14
N MET A 590 -20.02 3.95 -9.08
CA MET A 590 -20.22 3.06 -10.22
C MET A 590 -21.68 3.05 -10.65
N GLU A 591 -22.61 2.92 -9.70
CA GLU A 591 -24.04 2.99 -9.97
C GLU A 591 -24.42 4.32 -10.64
N ARG A 592 -23.95 5.45 -10.09
CA ARG A 592 -24.22 6.77 -10.67
C ARG A 592 -23.70 6.88 -12.10
N ILE A 593 -22.50 6.37 -12.40
CA ILE A 593 -21.94 6.37 -13.76
C ILE A 593 -22.83 5.53 -14.70
N ALA A 594 -23.17 4.30 -14.32
CA ALA A 594 -23.99 3.39 -15.12
C ALA A 594 -25.42 3.89 -15.35
N ARG A 595 -25.98 4.66 -14.39
CA ARG A 595 -27.32 5.26 -14.51
C ARG A 595 -27.34 6.59 -15.25
N THR A 596 -26.18 7.19 -15.57
CA THR A 596 -26.16 8.51 -16.23
C THR A 596 -26.27 8.33 -17.76
N PRO A 597 -27.39 8.71 -18.41
CA PRO A 597 -27.64 8.41 -19.83
C PRO A 597 -26.63 9.00 -20.83
N ARG A 598 -25.95 10.09 -20.45
CA ARG A 598 -24.88 10.69 -21.26
C ARG A 598 -23.60 9.83 -21.29
N LEU A 599 -23.45 8.91 -20.34
CA LEU A 599 -22.30 8.02 -20.21
C LEU A 599 -22.66 6.61 -20.69
N PHE A 600 -23.73 6.04 -20.16
CA PHE A 600 -24.22 4.70 -20.50
C PHE A 600 -25.75 4.67 -20.48
N ARG A 601 -26.36 3.85 -21.33
CA ARG A 601 -27.82 3.71 -21.45
C ARG A 601 -28.32 2.29 -21.20
N TYR A 602 -27.44 1.30 -21.00
CA TYR A 602 -27.85 -0.08 -20.74
C TYR A 602 -28.95 -0.21 -19.68
N LEU A 603 -28.78 0.36 -18.48
CA LEU A 603 -29.79 0.25 -17.43
C LEU A 603 -31.12 0.92 -17.82
N GLN A 604 -31.06 2.05 -18.52
CA GLN A 604 -32.26 2.76 -18.99
C GLN A 604 -32.99 1.98 -20.07
N GLU A 605 -32.28 1.34 -20.99
CA GLU A 605 -32.84 0.72 -22.19
C GLU A 605 -33.26 -0.73 -21.99
N CYS A 606 -32.57 -1.44 -21.10
CA CYS A 606 -32.75 -2.88 -20.89
C CYS A 606 -33.62 -3.19 -19.65
N GLU A 607 -33.44 -2.46 -18.54
CA GLU A 607 -34.25 -2.64 -17.33
C GLU A 607 -34.30 -1.35 -16.47
N PRO A 608 -35.14 -0.36 -16.83
CA PRO A 608 -35.17 0.93 -16.13
C PRO A 608 -35.43 0.83 -14.61
N GLY A 609 -36.18 -0.19 -14.19
CA GLY A 609 -36.52 -0.48 -12.79
C GLY A 609 -35.53 -1.39 -12.07
N VAL A 610 -34.35 -1.64 -12.64
CA VAL A 610 -33.36 -2.57 -12.07
C VAL A 610 -32.96 -2.18 -10.65
N GLN A 611 -32.98 -3.19 -9.76
CA GLN A 611 -32.59 -3.01 -8.37
C GLN A 611 -31.06 -3.11 -8.24
N VAL A 612 -30.43 -2.04 -7.78
CA VAL A 612 -29.01 -2.02 -7.42
C VAL A 612 -28.91 -1.82 -5.91
N VAL A 613 -28.34 -2.80 -5.22
CA VAL A 613 -28.16 -2.82 -3.77
C VAL A 613 -26.73 -2.40 -3.45
N ILE A 614 -26.57 -1.22 -2.85
CA ILE A 614 -25.24 -0.69 -2.52
C ILE A 614 -24.64 -1.35 -1.26
N GLY A 615 -23.45 -1.90 -1.41
CA GLY A 615 -22.67 -2.55 -0.35
C GLY A 615 -21.77 -3.66 -0.89
N ASP A 616 -20.86 -4.17 -0.05
CA ASP A 616 -20.08 -5.37 -0.40
C ASP A 616 -21.03 -6.51 -0.82
N GLY A 617 -20.80 -7.06 -2.01
CA GLY A 617 -21.75 -7.98 -2.61
C GLY A 617 -21.90 -9.29 -1.84
N ARG A 618 -20.84 -9.79 -1.19
CA ARG A 618 -20.94 -10.98 -0.35
C ARG A 618 -21.74 -10.72 0.91
N LEU A 619 -21.50 -9.59 1.58
CA LEU A 619 -22.24 -9.19 2.77
C LEU A 619 -23.73 -8.92 2.47
N ARG A 620 -24.03 -8.25 1.35
CA ARG A 620 -25.40 -7.99 0.92
C ARG A 620 -26.12 -9.26 0.49
N LEU A 621 -25.44 -10.13 -0.25
CA LEU A 621 -25.98 -11.43 -0.63
C LEU A 621 -26.27 -12.28 0.61
N ALA A 622 -25.42 -12.26 1.64
CA ALA A 622 -25.67 -12.99 2.88
C ALA A 622 -27.00 -12.60 3.57
N ALA A 623 -27.42 -11.34 3.41
CA ALA A 623 -28.66 -10.80 3.97
C ALA A 623 -29.91 -11.10 3.13
N THR A 624 -29.79 -11.63 1.91
CA THR A 624 -30.96 -12.06 1.12
C THR A 624 -31.52 -13.37 1.64
N GLU A 625 -32.72 -13.75 1.22
CA GLU A 625 -33.27 -15.06 1.53
C GLU A 625 -32.46 -16.17 0.84
N ASP A 626 -32.52 -17.39 1.39
CA ASP A 626 -31.89 -18.57 0.76
C ASP A 626 -32.77 -19.04 -0.41
N GLY A 627 -32.16 -19.62 -1.45
CA GLY A 627 -32.89 -20.07 -2.63
C GLY A 627 -33.51 -18.98 -3.51
N SER A 628 -33.09 -17.72 -3.37
CA SER A 628 -33.68 -16.58 -4.09
C SER A 628 -33.29 -16.46 -5.57
N PHE A 629 -32.25 -17.15 -6.03
CA PHE A 629 -31.71 -16.96 -7.38
C PHE A 629 -31.63 -18.27 -8.17
N ASP A 630 -31.98 -18.24 -9.45
CA ASP A 630 -31.76 -19.36 -10.37
C ASP A 630 -30.35 -19.27 -10.98
N LEU A 631 -29.86 -18.06 -11.20
CA LEU A 631 -28.51 -17.77 -11.67
C LEU A 631 -27.87 -16.70 -10.78
N LEU A 632 -26.69 -17.02 -10.24
CA LEU A 632 -25.87 -16.06 -9.51
C LEU A 632 -24.58 -15.78 -10.28
N ILE A 633 -24.44 -14.55 -10.77
CA ILE A 633 -23.26 -14.09 -11.52
C ILE A 633 -22.33 -13.36 -10.55
N VAL A 634 -21.06 -13.74 -10.52
CA VAL A 634 -20.02 -13.06 -9.75
C VAL A 634 -19.04 -12.44 -10.73
N ASP A 635 -19.16 -11.12 -10.91
CA ASP A 635 -18.38 -10.31 -11.85
C ASP A 635 -17.91 -9.03 -11.15
N ALA A 636 -17.18 -9.22 -10.06
CA ALA A 636 -16.75 -8.16 -9.16
C ALA A 636 -15.24 -8.03 -9.18
N PHE A 637 -14.77 -6.83 -9.53
CA PHE A 637 -13.35 -6.56 -9.72
C PHE A 637 -12.95 -5.24 -9.07
N THR A 638 -11.78 -5.23 -8.44
CA THR A 638 -11.08 -4.00 -8.09
C THR A 638 -9.87 -3.87 -9.00
N SER A 639 -9.95 -2.99 -10.00
CA SER A 639 -9.05 -2.99 -11.15
C SER A 639 -9.06 -4.39 -11.79
N ASP A 640 -7.91 -5.04 -11.95
CA ASP A 640 -7.83 -6.37 -12.59
C ASP A 640 -8.13 -7.54 -11.65
N ALA A 641 -8.21 -7.31 -10.32
CA ALA A 641 -8.25 -8.39 -9.33
C ALA A 641 -9.64 -8.66 -8.75
N ILE A 642 -9.97 -9.95 -8.62
CA ILE A 642 -11.16 -10.41 -7.90
C ILE A 642 -10.86 -10.38 -6.40
N PRO A 643 -11.70 -9.73 -5.59
CA PRO A 643 -11.52 -9.74 -4.14
C PRO A 643 -11.49 -11.17 -3.60
N VAL A 644 -10.43 -11.51 -2.87
CA VAL A 644 -10.16 -12.87 -2.37
C VAL A 644 -11.36 -13.46 -1.63
N HIS A 645 -12.09 -12.66 -0.88
CA HIS A 645 -13.25 -13.10 -0.10
C HIS A 645 -14.46 -13.51 -0.95
N LEU A 646 -14.43 -13.34 -2.27
CA LEU A 646 -15.42 -13.90 -3.20
C LEU A 646 -15.02 -15.29 -3.73
N LEU A 647 -13.78 -15.72 -3.48
CA LEU A 647 -13.21 -16.99 -3.92
C LEU A 647 -12.72 -17.80 -2.71
N THR A 648 -13.60 -18.01 -1.73
CA THR A 648 -13.34 -18.85 -0.54
C THR A 648 -14.37 -19.95 -0.39
N ARG A 649 -14.05 -20.97 0.41
CA ARG A 649 -14.97 -22.05 0.80
C ARG A 649 -16.29 -21.48 1.32
N GLU A 650 -16.21 -20.47 2.18
CA GLU A 650 -17.36 -19.80 2.77
C GLU A 650 -18.17 -18.99 1.74
N ALA A 651 -17.51 -18.42 0.72
CA ALA A 651 -18.17 -17.74 -0.38
C ALA A 651 -18.92 -18.72 -1.28
N ILE A 652 -18.28 -19.82 -1.73
CA ILE A 652 -18.94 -20.86 -2.54
C ILE A 652 -20.11 -21.48 -1.78
N ALA A 653 -19.94 -21.79 -0.50
CA ALA A 653 -21.02 -22.28 0.33
C ALA A 653 -22.18 -21.27 0.46
N LEU A 654 -21.88 -19.96 0.53
CA LEU A 654 -22.91 -18.93 0.49
C LEU A 654 -23.65 -18.92 -0.84
N TYR A 655 -22.93 -18.94 -1.97
CA TYR A 655 -23.52 -18.96 -3.31
C TYR A 655 -24.48 -20.13 -3.46
N MET A 656 -24.05 -21.34 -3.08
CA MET A 656 -24.88 -22.53 -3.12
C MET A 656 -26.08 -22.47 -2.16
N ARG A 657 -26.05 -21.71 -1.06
CA ARG A 657 -27.25 -21.51 -0.22
C ARG A 657 -28.26 -20.54 -0.85
N LYS A 658 -27.78 -19.55 -1.59
CA LYS A 658 -28.64 -18.52 -2.21
C LYS A 658 -29.26 -18.96 -3.55
N LEU A 659 -28.73 -20.01 -4.15
CA LEU A 659 -29.29 -20.60 -5.36
C LEU A 659 -30.52 -21.45 -5.05
N ALA A 660 -31.55 -21.36 -5.88
CA ALA A 660 -32.68 -22.28 -5.92
C ALA A 660 -32.22 -23.71 -6.28
N PRO A 661 -33.05 -24.75 -6.08
CA PRO A 661 -32.79 -26.08 -6.63
C PRO A 661 -32.60 -26.02 -8.15
N GLY A 662 -31.54 -26.63 -8.68
CA GLY A 662 -31.17 -26.54 -10.10
C GLY A 662 -30.51 -25.22 -10.52
N GLY A 663 -30.36 -24.27 -9.60
CA GLY A 663 -29.68 -23.01 -9.87
C GLY A 663 -28.16 -23.15 -9.95
N ILE A 664 -27.52 -22.28 -10.74
CA ILE A 664 -26.08 -22.33 -11.01
C ILE A 664 -25.37 -21.01 -10.66
N ALA A 665 -24.11 -21.10 -10.23
CA ALA A 665 -23.24 -19.94 -10.06
C ALA A 665 -22.31 -19.78 -11.26
N LEU A 666 -22.18 -18.55 -11.77
CA LEU A 666 -21.31 -18.20 -12.88
C LEU A 666 -20.26 -17.17 -12.42
N LEU A 667 -19.00 -17.58 -12.37
CA LEU A 667 -17.89 -16.80 -11.82
C LEU A 667 -17.01 -16.28 -12.97
N HIS A 668 -16.89 -14.96 -13.11
CA HIS A 668 -15.91 -14.36 -14.01
C HIS A 668 -14.55 -14.40 -13.32
N ILE A 669 -13.56 -15.09 -13.91
CA ILE A 669 -12.23 -15.30 -13.31
C ILE A 669 -11.07 -14.82 -14.20
N SER A 670 -11.35 -13.91 -15.14
CA SER A 670 -10.33 -13.29 -15.98
C SER A 670 -9.35 -12.47 -15.16
N ASN A 671 -8.05 -12.65 -15.38
CA ASN A 671 -7.02 -11.84 -14.75
C ASN A 671 -5.74 -11.83 -15.60
N ARG A 672 -5.02 -10.71 -15.64
CA ARG A 672 -3.76 -10.58 -16.40
C ARG A 672 -2.60 -11.31 -15.74
N TYR A 673 -2.56 -11.36 -14.40
CA TYR A 673 -1.39 -11.81 -13.64
C TYR A 673 -1.61 -13.05 -12.77
N LEU A 674 -2.87 -13.44 -12.52
CA LEU A 674 -3.25 -14.55 -11.65
C LEU A 674 -3.95 -15.64 -12.45
N ASP A 675 -3.55 -16.89 -12.26
CA ASP A 675 -4.30 -18.06 -12.70
C ASP A 675 -5.25 -18.49 -11.57
N LEU A 676 -6.53 -18.17 -11.74
CA LEU A 676 -7.58 -18.43 -10.76
C LEU A 676 -8.37 -19.71 -11.04
N GLU A 677 -8.11 -20.40 -12.16
CA GLU A 677 -8.74 -21.68 -12.45
C GLU A 677 -8.50 -22.70 -11.33
N PRO A 678 -7.26 -22.91 -10.85
CA PRO A 678 -7.02 -23.90 -9.80
C PRO A 678 -7.66 -23.54 -8.45
N VAL A 679 -7.84 -22.23 -8.18
CA VAL A 679 -8.54 -21.76 -6.97
C VAL A 679 -9.99 -22.24 -7.00
N VAL A 680 -10.70 -21.98 -8.09
CA VAL A 680 -12.10 -22.41 -8.25
C VAL A 680 -12.19 -23.94 -8.29
N ALA A 681 -11.30 -24.61 -9.02
CA ALA A 681 -11.28 -26.06 -9.12
C ALA A 681 -11.16 -26.74 -7.74
N ASN A 682 -10.20 -26.31 -6.92
CA ASN A 682 -9.99 -26.86 -5.58
C ASN A 682 -11.19 -26.59 -4.66
N LEU A 683 -11.85 -25.44 -4.80
CA LEU A 683 -13.06 -25.10 -4.03
C LEU A 683 -14.27 -25.97 -4.41
N VAL A 684 -14.43 -26.24 -5.70
CA VAL A 684 -15.49 -27.11 -6.22
C VAL A 684 -15.27 -28.54 -5.73
N GLU A 685 -14.04 -29.06 -5.83
CA GLU A 685 -13.67 -30.39 -5.33
C GLU A 685 -13.88 -30.51 -3.81
N ASP A 686 -13.38 -29.54 -3.04
CA ASP A 686 -13.50 -29.51 -1.58
C ASP A 686 -14.95 -29.45 -1.08
N ALA A 687 -15.83 -28.77 -1.83
CA ALA A 687 -17.25 -28.69 -1.51
C ALA A 687 -18.06 -29.90 -2.02
N GLY A 688 -17.45 -30.82 -2.78
CA GLY A 688 -18.15 -31.93 -3.42
C GLY A 688 -19.16 -31.47 -4.49
N LEU A 689 -18.87 -30.35 -5.14
CA LEU A 689 -19.68 -29.75 -6.20
C LEU A 689 -19.17 -30.19 -7.58
N THR A 690 -19.92 -29.83 -8.62
CA THR A 690 -19.47 -29.95 -10.01
C THR A 690 -19.17 -28.57 -10.58
N GLY A 691 -18.28 -28.50 -11.57
CA GLY A 691 -18.01 -27.27 -12.26
C GLY A 691 -17.41 -27.47 -13.65
N MET A 692 -17.56 -26.45 -14.48
CA MET A 692 -16.95 -26.36 -15.80
C MET A 692 -16.27 -25.00 -15.95
N ILE A 693 -15.21 -24.93 -16.76
CA ILE A 693 -14.50 -23.70 -17.07
C ILE A 693 -14.40 -23.52 -18.59
N GLN A 694 -14.47 -22.27 -19.04
CA GLN A 694 -14.27 -21.91 -20.43
C GLN A 694 -13.35 -20.69 -20.52
N GLU A 695 -12.24 -20.83 -21.24
CA GLU A 695 -11.40 -19.72 -21.67
C GLU A 695 -11.85 -19.29 -23.07
N HIS A 696 -12.64 -18.23 -23.15
CA HIS A 696 -13.20 -17.76 -24.40
C HIS A 696 -12.22 -16.84 -25.13
N ARG A 697 -11.78 -17.29 -26.31
CA ARG A 697 -10.95 -16.52 -27.22
C ARG A 697 -11.79 -16.03 -28.40
N LEU A 698 -11.66 -14.74 -28.69
CA LEU A 698 -12.48 -14.10 -29.71
C LEU A 698 -12.06 -14.47 -31.14
N ASN A 699 -13.05 -14.79 -31.97
CA ASN A 699 -12.87 -14.77 -33.42
C ASN A 699 -12.83 -13.33 -33.97
N GLU A 700 -12.54 -13.17 -35.26
CA GLU A 700 -12.37 -11.84 -35.87
C GLU A 700 -13.68 -11.04 -35.89
N THR A 701 -14.82 -11.70 -36.12
CA THR A 701 -16.15 -11.07 -36.12
C THR A 701 -16.50 -10.51 -34.75
N GLN A 702 -16.25 -11.28 -33.69
CA GLN A 702 -16.47 -10.87 -32.30
C GLN A 702 -15.57 -9.71 -31.90
N ARG A 703 -14.29 -9.74 -32.30
CA ARG A 703 -13.37 -8.58 -32.09
C ARG A 703 -13.90 -7.32 -32.75
N ARG A 704 -14.36 -7.41 -34.01
CA ARG A 704 -14.97 -6.28 -34.72
C ARG A 704 -16.29 -5.82 -34.08
N ALA A 705 -17.02 -6.72 -33.43
CA ALA A 705 -18.22 -6.41 -32.65
C ALA A 705 -17.91 -5.79 -31.27
N GLY A 706 -16.64 -5.67 -30.86
CA GLY A 706 -16.27 -5.12 -29.55
C GLY A 706 -16.15 -6.15 -28.45
N GLY A 707 -15.97 -7.43 -28.79
CA GLY A 707 -15.76 -8.50 -27.82
C GLY A 707 -14.46 -8.34 -27.03
N SER A 708 -14.41 -8.90 -25.83
CA SER A 708 -13.20 -9.08 -25.01
C SER A 708 -13.08 -10.54 -24.58
N SER A 709 -11.88 -11.12 -24.68
CA SER A 709 -11.63 -12.47 -24.20
C SER A 709 -11.87 -12.54 -22.70
N SER A 710 -12.38 -13.67 -22.21
CA SER A 710 -12.67 -13.86 -20.79
C SER A 710 -12.56 -15.33 -20.38
N THR A 711 -12.36 -15.56 -19.10
CA THR A 711 -12.37 -16.89 -18.47
C THR A 711 -13.50 -16.95 -17.46
N TRP A 712 -14.39 -17.93 -17.62
CA TRP A 712 -15.56 -18.10 -16.76
C TRP A 712 -15.60 -19.52 -16.21
N ALA A 713 -16.03 -19.63 -14.95
CA ALA A 713 -16.29 -20.91 -14.31
C ALA A 713 -17.77 -21.01 -13.92
N VAL A 714 -18.42 -22.12 -14.26
CA VAL A 714 -19.77 -22.46 -13.82
C VAL A 714 -19.65 -23.48 -12.70
N VAL A 715 -20.43 -23.31 -11.63
CA VAL A 715 -20.47 -24.18 -10.47
C VAL A 715 -21.92 -24.54 -10.15
N ALA A 716 -22.19 -25.83 -9.97
CA ALA A 716 -23.51 -26.35 -9.62
C ALA A 716 -23.43 -27.49 -8.59
N ARG A 717 -24.58 -27.87 -8.04
CA ARG A 717 -24.68 -28.93 -7.04
C ARG A 717 -24.58 -30.32 -7.67
N ASP A 718 -25.24 -30.51 -8.81
CA ASP A 718 -25.30 -31.78 -9.52
C ASP A 718 -24.74 -31.64 -10.94
N ALA A 719 -24.10 -32.69 -11.46
CA ALA A 719 -23.60 -32.72 -12.83
C ALA A 719 -24.72 -32.51 -13.86
N ASN A 720 -25.92 -33.02 -13.58
CA ASN A 720 -27.08 -32.88 -14.47
C ASN A 720 -27.51 -31.41 -14.64
N ASP A 721 -27.24 -30.55 -13.65
CA ASP A 721 -27.52 -29.11 -13.76
C ASP A 721 -26.58 -28.41 -14.76
N LEU A 722 -25.49 -29.07 -15.18
CA LEU A 722 -24.52 -28.55 -16.16
C LEU A 722 -24.65 -29.19 -17.54
N ASP A 723 -25.45 -30.25 -17.69
CA ASP A 723 -25.67 -30.93 -18.99
C ASP A 723 -26.33 -30.02 -20.04
N LEU A 724 -26.91 -28.89 -19.60
CA LEU A 724 -27.42 -27.83 -20.47
C LEU A 724 -26.31 -27.07 -21.22
N LEU A 725 -25.04 -27.18 -20.80
CA LEU A 725 -23.89 -26.56 -21.46
C LEU A 725 -23.21 -27.54 -22.40
N ASP A 726 -23.03 -27.15 -23.67
CA ASP A 726 -22.38 -27.99 -24.68
C ASP A 726 -20.84 -27.99 -24.50
N PRO A 727 -20.18 -29.15 -24.29
CA PRO A 727 -18.73 -29.24 -24.29
C PRO A 727 -18.08 -28.77 -25.61
N CYS A 728 -18.81 -28.82 -26.72
CA CYS A 728 -18.35 -28.35 -28.04
C CYS A 728 -18.17 -26.83 -28.08
N ASP A 729 -18.83 -26.09 -27.19
CA ASP A 729 -18.63 -24.66 -27.01
C ASP A 729 -17.33 -24.32 -26.28
N GLY A 730 -16.59 -25.32 -25.81
CA GLY A 730 -15.29 -25.18 -25.15
C GLY A 730 -15.36 -25.19 -23.62
N TRP A 731 -16.52 -25.52 -23.03
CA TRP A 731 -16.64 -25.83 -21.62
C TRP A 731 -15.92 -27.15 -21.31
N ARG A 732 -15.04 -27.13 -20.30
CA ARG A 732 -14.26 -28.29 -19.88
C ARG A 732 -14.21 -28.42 -18.36
N ALA A 733 -13.83 -29.59 -17.86
CA ALA A 733 -13.56 -29.76 -16.44
C ALA A 733 -12.45 -28.79 -15.96
N PRO A 734 -12.59 -28.18 -14.78
CA PRO A 734 -11.58 -27.32 -14.19
C PRO A 734 -10.39 -28.14 -13.69
N ARG A 735 -9.18 -27.58 -13.76
CA ARG A 735 -7.95 -28.26 -13.34
C ARG A 735 -7.59 -27.88 -11.91
N THR A 736 -7.47 -28.86 -11.03
CA THR A 736 -7.03 -28.67 -9.63
C THR A 736 -5.51 -28.52 -9.53
N ASP A 737 -5.05 -27.83 -8.49
CA ASP A 737 -3.64 -27.75 -8.12
C ASP A 737 -3.49 -27.81 -6.59
N PRO A 738 -3.02 -28.93 -6.02
CA PRO A 738 -2.80 -29.07 -4.58
C PRO A 738 -1.87 -28.02 -3.98
N ALA A 739 -0.96 -27.43 -4.78
CA ALA A 739 -0.02 -26.41 -4.30
C ALA A 739 -0.68 -25.04 -4.07
N VAL A 740 -1.81 -24.76 -4.74
CA VAL A 740 -2.63 -23.56 -4.51
C VAL A 740 -3.45 -23.71 -3.22
N GLY A 741 -3.85 -24.94 -2.90
CA GLY A 741 -4.65 -25.27 -1.72
C GLY A 741 -6.09 -24.74 -1.82
N VAL A 742 -6.85 -24.90 -0.74
CA VAL A 742 -8.24 -24.42 -0.64
C VAL A 742 -8.25 -23.07 0.07
N TRP A 743 -8.77 -22.05 -0.60
CA TRP A 743 -8.92 -20.72 0.01
C TRP A 743 -10.11 -20.69 0.97
N THR A 744 -9.93 -20.05 2.12
CA THR A 744 -10.92 -19.84 3.17
C THR A 744 -10.86 -18.39 3.62
N ASP A 745 -11.85 -17.94 4.38
CA ASP A 745 -11.81 -16.61 5.01
C ASP A 745 -10.60 -16.43 5.95
N ASP A 746 -10.07 -17.52 6.50
CA ASP A 746 -8.89 -17.51 7.36
C ASP A 746 -7.56 -17.59 6.59
N TYR A 747 -7.57 -18.21 5.39
CA TYR A 747 -6.36 -18.54 4.65
C TYR A 747 -6.51 -18.36 3.14
N SER A 748 -5.58 -17.64 2.53
CA SER A 748 -5.47 -17.50 1.08
C SER A 748 -4.01 -17.31 0.67
N ASN A 749 -3.65 -17.82 -0.51
CA ASN A 749 -2.30 -17.79 -1.02
C ASN A 749 -2.27 -17.25 -2.46
N VAL A 750 -2.36 -15.92 -2.59
CA VAL A 750 -2.31 -15.22 -3.89
C VAL A 750 -0.93 -15.38 -4.55
N PHE A 751 0.13 -15.59 -3.78
CA PHE A 751 1.47 -15.76 -4.34
C PHE A 751 1.59 -16.99 -5.24
N ARG A 752 0.86 -18.07 -4.93
CA ARG A 752 0.86 -19.32 -5.73
C ARG A 752 0.06 -19.22 -7.02
N THR A 753 -0.84 -18.25 -7.15
CA THR A 753 -1.62 -18.05 -8.36
C THR A 753 -0.93 -17.13 -9.37
N LEU A 754 0.21 -16.53 -9.02
CA LEU A 754 0.94 -15.63 -9.92
C LEU A 754 1.48 -16.36 -11.16
N VAL A 755 1.11 -15.85 -12.33
CA VAL A 755 1.66 -16.27 -13.62
C VAL A 755 2.93 -15.49 -13.89
N TRP A 756 4.05 -15.96 -13.34
CA TRP A 756 5.37 -15.32 -13.48
C TRP A 756 5.72 -15.00 -14.93
N GLY A 757 5.38 -15.88 -15.88
CA GLY A 757 5.59 -15.64 -17.31
C GLY A 757 4.94 -14.35 -17.82
N LYS A 758 3.73 -14.01 -17.38
CA LYS A 758 3.01 -12.78 -17.75
C LYS A 758 3.50 -11.53 -16.98
N LEU A 759 4.20 -11.73 -15.86
CA LEU A 759 4.92 -10.65 -15.17
C LEU A 759 6.25 -10.27 -15.85
N PHE A 760 6.84 -11.20 -16.63
CA PHE A 760 8.18 -11.08 -17.20
C PHE A 760 8.20 -11.00 -18.74
N LEU A 761 7.12 -11.38 -19.42
CA LEU A 761 7.00 -11.36 -20.87
C LEU A 761 5.79 -10.52 -21.24
N THR A 762 6.04 -9.46 -22.00
CA THR A 762 5.04 -8.73 -22.76
C THR A 762 4.55 -9.60 -23.92
N GLU A 763 3.25 -9.85 -24.00
CA GLU A 763 2.61 -10.32 -25.23
C GLU A 763 2.17 -9.14 -26.11
#